data_AF-A0A970QYE2-F1
#
_entry.id   AF-A0A970QYE2-F1
#
_cell.length_a   1.000
_cell.length_b   1.000
_cell.length_c   1.000
_cell.angle_alpha   90.00
_cell.angle_beta   90.00
_cell.angle_gamma   90.00
#
_symmetry.space_group_name_H-M   'P 1'
#
loop_
_entity.id
_entity.type
_entity.pdbx_description
1 polymer ?
#
loop_
_entity_poly.entity_id
_entity_poly.type
_entity_poly.pdbx_seq_one_letter_code
_entity_poly.pdbx_strand_id
1 'polypeptide(L)'
;MNSKHKISFFSLLIAVLICLFPASSCISHTAARENGFGVITRVKKVSSGGYTEEIYIDEQGNTIEMMSSSGKSICRGAAGALPTAFDSRDCGAVTAVKNQGESSCCWAFAAMGAVESSMIKKGHADLNSADYSESHLIWFANNQRTSDTSDTTYGDGEDFESPFDRGGNWFDATYVLARGSGAELETNKPFYGRRQDFGLMSCGESDRYVSYARLTDTDILAQRNEDISDETVKSAIMDGGSVVGSYFHNAARYCYGIGYTSYNQSTESTTNHAVLIVGWDDGYSAAQFNSACSPPGDGAWLCKNSWGESWGDDGYFWLSYHEPSLKNIARYTAAAPDKFDNIYQYDGAGWGQAIFVSGFSTAKTANIFTSSKDELLTHVAFSTSINTPVRYEINIYINVKGATDPTKGTKVVSATTSGVADFMGFHTAELSEPVELTGGQRFSAVIMMTDETGENMRVPVEGNSSVYSSAAGVSFFGAGSTWYDTSQSGFNNTCVKVMTRDYHEEITISSAEGGGIVIDDENGYIYGIEPGTAFGALSSLITVSGGHIELGDGVTVGTGVELNVISDNDGSVFCTYILVIFGDINGDGYISATDLTLLKAHLSGQNPIAANSAHGFAVDLNRDDVITQTDYTLLNSVINALTSIDQSTGTVF
;
A
#
# COMPACT_ATOMS: atom_id res chain seq x y z
N MET A 1 -25.98 57.62 -26.83
CA MET A 1 -24.98 58.70 -26.68
C MET A 1 -24.27 58.53 -25.35
N ASN A 2 -22.97 58.23 -25.41
CA ASN A 2 -21.91 58.36 -24.39
C ASN A 2 -22.27 58.42 -22.90
N SER A 3 -21.80 57.43 -22.13
CA SER A 3 -21.12 57.73 -20.87
C SER A 3 -19.92 56.80 -20.68
N LYS A 4 -18.73 57.38 -20.77
CA LYS A 4 -17.44 56.75 -20.41
C LYS A 4 -17.45 56.43 -18.91
N HIS A 5 -17.12 55.19 -18.54
CA HIS A 5 -16.61 54.88 -17.20
C HIS A 5 -15.17 54.39 -17.34
N LYS A 6 -14.27 55.14 -16.72
CA LYS A 6 -12.85 54.85 -16.62
C LYS A 6 -12.70 53.65 -15.69
N ILE A 7 -12.14 52.55 -16.20
CA ILE A 7 -11.68 51.43 -15.38
C ILE A 7 -10.27 51.82 -14.89
N SER A 8 -10.15 51.94 -13.56
CA SER A 8 -8.87 52.12 -12.88
C SER A 8 -8.12 50.78 -12.90
N PHE A 9 -6.98 50.74 -13.57
CA PHE A 9 -6.01 49.65 -13.44
C PHE A 9 -5.46 49.66 -12.00
N PHE A 10 -5.86 48.69 -11.18
CA PHE A 10 -5.14 48.35 -9.96
C PHE A 10 -4.08 47.31 -10.34
N SER A 11 -2.82 47.75 -10.38
CA SER A 11 -1.66 46.88 -10.42
C SER A 11 -1.63 46.07 -9.13
N LEU A 12 -1.96 44.78 -9.20
CA LEU A 12 -1.85 43.87 -8.06
C LEU A 12 -0.36 43.56 -7.86
N LEU A 13 0.26 44.24 -6.89
CA LEU A 13 1.59 43.90 -6.40
C LEU A 13 1.49 42.53 -5.72
N ILE A 14 2.07 41.49 -6.32
CA ILE A 14 2.20 40.17 -5.70
C ILE A 14 3.20 40.33 -4.55
N ALA A 15 2.69 40.39 -3.32
CA ALA A 15 3.52 40.29 -2.13
C ALA A 15 3.88 38.82 -1.93
N VAL A 16 5.16 38.48 -2.11
CA VAL A 16 5.72 37.20 -1.67
C VAL A 16 5.64 37.18 -0.14
N LEU A 17 4.62 36.52 0.41
CA LEU A 17 4.55 36.25 1.84
C LEU A 17 5.46 35.05 2.13
N ILE A 18 6.72 35.34 2.46
CA ILE A 18 7.58 34.36 3.12
C ILE A 18 6.98 34.17 4.52
N CYS A 19 6.32 33.05 4.77
CA CYS A 19 5.94 32.67 6.13
C CYS A 19 7.24 32.38 6.91
N LEU A 20 7.79 33.42 7.52
CA LEU A 20 8.85 33.30 8.51
C LEU A 20 8.22 32.68 9.76
N PHE A 21 8.48 31.39 9.97
CA PHE A 21 8.20 30.72 11.23
C PHE A 21 8.86 31.50 12.39
N PRO A 22 8.23 31.60 13.56
CA PRO A 22 8.85 32.23 14.72
C PRO A 22 10.09 31.43 15.11
N ALA A 23 11.25 32.07 15.03
CA ALA A 23 12.53 31.54 15.47
C ALA A 23 12.45 31.14 16.95
N SER A 24 12.31 29.86 17.23
CA SER A 24 12.50 29.29 18.56
C SER A 24 13.46 28.11 18.41
N SER A 25 14.71 28.36 18.85
CA SER A 25 15.86 27.44 18.83
C SER A 25 16.10 26.70 17.50
N CYS A 26 16.03 27.43 16.39
CA CYS A 26 16.56 26.95 15.12
C CYS A 26 18.09 26.95 15.19
N ILE A 27 18.72 25.79 15.00
CA ILE A 27 20.11 25.78 14.57
C ILE A 27 20.11 26.40 13.17
N SER A 28 20.62 27.63 13.06
CA SER A 28 20.80 28.32 11.79
C SER A 28 21.55 27.43 10.78
N HIS A 29 21.24 27.50 9.48
CA HIS A 29 21.98 26.84 8.38
C HIS A 29 23.51 26.99 8.50
N THR A 30 23.98 27.99 9.24
CA THR A 30 25.37 28.20 9.64
C THR A 30 26.03 27.02 10.36
N ALA A 31 25.32 26.19 11.13
CA ALA A 31 25.97 25.09 11.88
C ALA A 31 26.30 23.87 11.01
N ALA A 32 25.54 23.59 9.94
CA ALA A 32 25.89 22.53 8.99
C ALA A 32 27.23 22.84 8.28
N ARG A 33 27.52 24.14 8.05
CA ARG A 33 28.81 24.60 7.54
C ARG A 33 29.97 24.38 8.53
N GLU A 34 29.70 24.35 9.83
CA GLU A 34 30.72 24.09 10.85
C GLU A 34 31.14 22.61 10.89
N ASN A 35 30.25 21.69 10.47
CA ASN A 35 30.52 20.24 10.44
C ASN A 35 31.03 19.71 9.08
N GLY A 36 31.04 20.54 8.03
CA GLY A 36 31.62 20.18 6.72
C GLY A 36 30.76 19.27 5.83
N PHE A 37 29.45 19.17 6.11
CA PHE A 37 28.51 18.39 5.30
C PHE A 37 27.74 19.27 4.30
N GLY A 38 27.41 18.72 3.13
CA GLY A 38 26.45 19.32 2.23
C GLY A 38 25.03 18.96 2.64
N VAL A 39 24.09 19.91 2.55
CA VAL A 39 22.71 19.73 3.00
C VAL A 39 21.75 20.32 1.99
N ILE A 40 20.76 19.53 1.60
CA ILE A 40 19.65 19.97 0.79
C ILE A 40 18.39 19.95 1.63
N THR A 41 17.67 21.07 1.68
CA THR A 41 16.44 21.21 2.46
C THR A 41 15.24 21.23 1.54
N ARG A 42 14.23 20.40 1.88
CA ARG A 42 12.92 20.41 1.24
C ARG A 42 12.09 21.57 1.81
N VAL A 43 11.47 22.36 0.95
CA VAL A 43 10.63 23.49 1.33
C VAL A 43 9.32 23.43 0.56
N LYS A 44 8.21 23.50 1.29
CA LYS A 44 6.87 23.61 0.71
C LYS A 44 6.61 25.02 0.21
N LYS A 45 6.25 25.14 -1.05
CA LYS A 45 5.71 26.35 -1.67
C LYS A 45 4.21 26.20 -1.82
N VAL A 46 3.47 26.93 -1.01
CA VAL A 46 2.00 26.95 -1.07
C VAL A 46 1.58 27.62 -2.38
N SER A 47 0.83 26.89 -3.22
CA SER A 47 0.17 27.44 -4.40
C SER A 47 -1.33 27.66 -4.11
N SER A 48 -2.00 28.44 -4.94
CA SER A 48 -3.45 28.62 -4.84
C SER A 48 -4.16 27.39 -5.40
N GLY A 49 -4.96 26.67 -4.59
CA GLY A 49 -5.86 25.61 -5.08
C GLY A 49 -5.73 24.23 -4.43
N GLY A 50 -4.89 24.08 -3.40
CA GLY A 50 -4.85 22.85 -2.58
C GLY A 50 -3.80 21.82 -2.97
N TYR A 51 -3.00 22.06 -4.01
CA TYR A 51 -1.75 21.32 -4.20
C TYR A 51 -0.57 22.15 -3.69
N THR A 52 0.40 21.53 -3.00
CA THR A 52 1.61 22.21 -2.54
C THR A 52 2.82 21.76 -3.32
N GLU A 53 3.57 22.69 -3.90
CA GLU A 53 4.81 22.36 -4.61
C GLU A 53 5.97 22.18 -3.65
N GLU A 54 6.87 21.25 -3.97
CA GLU A 54 8.14 21.11 -3.27
C GLU A 54 9.23 21.84 -4.06
N ILE A 55 10.03 22.63 -3.37
CA ILE A 55 11.31 23.15 -3.88
C ILE A 55 12.42 22.67 -2.97
N TYR A 56 13.60 22.50 -3.54
CA TYR A 56 14.78 22.06 -2.80
C TYR A 56 15.80 23.19 -2.78
N ILE A 57 16.38 23.46 -1.62
CA ILE A 57 17.38 24.51 -1.46
C ILE A 57 18.68 23.94 -0.90
N ASP A 58 19.81 24.39 -1.44
CA ASP A 58 21.14 24.07 -0.91
C ASP A 58 21.46 24.87 0.37
N GLU A 59 22.63 24.64 0.96
CA GLU A 59 23.10 25.35 2.16
C GLU A 59 23.52 26.81 1.91
N GLN A 60 23.45 27.30 0.68
CA GLN A 60 23.52 28.72 0.33
C GLN A 60 22.13 29.35 0.19
N GLY A 61 21.05 28.56 0.23
CA GLY A 61 19.68 29.01 0.01
C GLY A 61 19.32 29.14 -1.48
N ASN A 62 20.14 28.62 -2.39
CA ASN A 62 19.78 28.58 -3.80
C ASN A 62 18.82 27.42 -4.04
N THR A 63 17.80 27.66 -4.86
CA THR A 63 16.96 26.56 -5.36
C THR A 63 17.79 25.65 -6.26
N ILE A 64 17.72 24.35 -5.98
CA ILE A 64 18.35 23.32 -6.78
C ILE A 64 17.30 22.36 -7.33
N GLU A 65 17.67 21.66 -8.39
CA GLU A 65 16.87 20.58 -8.95
C GLU A 65 17.40 19.26 -8.41
N MET A 66 16.51 18.44 -7.83
CA MET A 66 16.86 17.08 -7.41
C MET A 66 17.04 16.15 -8.61
N MET A 67 16.40 16.49 -9.73
CA MET A 67 16.53 15.80 -11.01
C MET A 67 17.43 16.64 -11.90
N SER A 68 18.65 16.19 -12.18
CA SER A 68 19.51 16.92 -13.09
C SER A 68 19.03 16.73 -14.53
N SER A 69 19.14 17.78 -15.34
CA SER A 69 18.98 17.70 -16.81
C SER A 69 20.07 16.88 -17.51
N SER A 70 21.11 16.45 -16.78
CA SER A 70 22.26 15.71 -17.32
C SER A 70 22.14 14.19 -17.19
N GLY A 71 21.24 13.68 -16.36
CA GLY A 71 21.00 12.26 -16.16
C GLY A 71 19.65 11.85 -16.74
N LYS A 72 19.58 11.60 -18.05
CA LYS A 72 18.45 10.82 -18.58
C LYS A 72 18.46 9.48 -17.84
N SER A 73 17.44 9.20 -17.04
CA SER A 73 17.21 7.86 -16.53
C SER A 73 17.23 6.92 -17.73
N ILE A 74 18.21 6.01 -17.77
CA ILE A 74 18.23 4.94 -18.76
C ILE A 74 17.25 3.90 -18.23
N CYS A 75 15.96 4.21 -18.29
CA CYS A 75 14.92 3.23 -18.06
C CYS A 75 15.14 2.11 -19.09
N ARG A 76 15.42 0.90 -18.60
CA ARG A 76 15.39 -0.29 -19.46
C ARG A 76 13.94 -0.52 -19.83
N GLY A 77 13.52 0.05 -20.96
CA GLY A 77 12.17 -0.09 -21.48
C GLY A 77 11.76 -1.56 -21.55
N ALA A 78 10.48 -1.82 -21.27
CA ALA A 78 9.87 -3.13 -21.46
C ALA A 78 10.21 -3.66 -22.86
N ALA A 79 10.53 -4.96 -22.97
CA ALA A 79 10.98 -5.61 -24.20
C ALA A 79 9.89 -5.75 -25.29
N GLY A 80 8.79 -4.99 -25.23
CA GLY A 80 7.67 -5.00 -26.17
C GLY A 80 7.28 -3.59 -26.61
N ALA A 81 6.72 -3.48 -27.82
CA ALA A 81 6.14 -2.22 -28.28
C ALA A 81 4.90 -1.88 -27.45
N LEU A 82 4.87 -0.70 -26.84
CA LEU A 82 3.70 -0.19 -26.12
C LEU A 82 2.54 0.06 -27.11
N PRO A 83 1.27 -0.18 -26.71
CA PRO A 83 0.14 0.14 -27.57
C PRO A 83 0.01 1.64 -27.77
N THR A 84 -0.54 2.05 -28.93
CA THR A 84 -0.76 3.47 -29.25
C THR A 84 -1.87 4.10 -28.41
N ALA A 85 -2.76 3.29 -27.84
CA ALA A 85 -3.77 3.73 -26.89
C ALA A 85 -4.00 2.63 -25.85
N PHE A 86 -4.31 3.03 -24.61
CA PHE A 86 -4.56 2.14 -23.49
C PHE A 86 -5.48 2.80 -22.48
N ASP A 87 -6.39 2.02 -21.91
CA ASP A 87 -7.33 2.46 -20.89
C ASP A 87 -7.39 1.42 -19.78
N SER A 88 -6.95 1.78 -18.58
CA SER A 88 -6.98 0.88 -17.41
C SER A 88 -8.40 0.51 -16.98
N ARG A 89 -9.43 1.28 -17.36
CA ARG A 89 -10.84 0.97 -17.08
C ARG A 89 -11.28 -0.30 -17.79
N ASP A 90 -10.84 -0.50 -19.03
CA ASP A 90 -11.15 -1.69 -19.82
C ASP A 90 -10.58 -2.98 -19.19
N CYS A 91 -9.57 -2.83 -18.34
CA CYS A 91 -8.95 -3.93 -17.60
C CYS A 91 -9.50 -4.09 -16.17
N GLY A 92 -10.52 -3.32 -15.77
CA GLY A 92 -11.08 -3.35 -14.42
C GLY A 92 -10.10 -2.91 -13.32
N ALA A 93 -9.12 -2.06 -13.66
CA ALA A 93 -8.04 -1.67 -12.75
C ALA A 93 -8.25 -0.29 -12.08
N VAL A 94 -9.42 0.33 -12.27
CA VAL A 94 -9.71 1.70 -11.81
C VAL A 94 -11.09 1.73 -11.18
N THR A 95 -11.15 2.16 -9.92
CA THR A 95 -12.37 2.32 -9.12
C THR A 95 -13.24 3.49 -9.61
N ALA A 96 -14.46 3.60 -9.07
CA ALA A 96 -15.39 4.69 -9.38
C ALA A 96 -14.86 6.09 -9.03
N VAL A 97 -15.41 7.14 -9.66
CA VAL A 97 -14.96 8.53 -9.45
C VAL A 97 -15.57 9.12 -8.18
N LYS A 98 -14.70 9.46 -7.22
CA LYS A 98 -15.10 10.10 -5.95
C LYS A 98 -15.19 11.64 -6.08
N ASN A 99 -15.64 12.30 -5.01
CA ASN A 99 -15.87 13.75 -4.99
C ASN A 99 -15.27 14.45 -3.76
N GLN A 100 -14.22 15.25 -3.98
CA GLN A 100 -13.55 16.02 -2.94
C GLN A 100 -14.39 17.21 -2.41
N GLY A 101 -15.44 17.61 -3.12
CA GLY A 101 -16.30 18.74 -2.78
C GLY A 101 -15.55 20.07 -2.62
N GLU A 102 -15.77 20.72 -1.48
CA GLU A 102 -15.25 22.05 -1.13
C GLU A 102 -13.85 22.01 -0.48
N SER A 103 -13.21 20.83 -0.45
CA SER A 103 -11.89 20.62 0.14
C SER A 103 -10.76 20.93 -0.83
N SER A 104 -9.57 21.15 -0.27
CA SER A 104 -8.32 21.35 -1.00
C SER A 104 -7.51 20.04 -1.11
N CYS A 105 -8.16 18.88 -1.26
CA CYS A 105 -7.55 17.58 -1.00
C CYS A 105 -7.32 16.68 -2.23
N CYS A 106 -7.29 17.23 -3.44
CA CYS A 106 -7.09 16.47 -4.69
C CYS A 106 -5.89 15.50 -4.67
N TRP A 107 -4.80 15.88 -3.97
CA TRP A 107 -3.61 15.04 -3.79
C TRP A 107 -3.92 13.70 -3.11
N ALA A 108 -4.82 13.68 -2.13
CA ALA A 108 -5.20 12.48 -1.38
C ALA A 108 -6.04 11.55 -2.25
N PHE A 109 -7.00 12.08 -3.00
CA PHE A 109 -7.81 11.32 -3.96
C PHE A 109 -6.98 10.70 -5.07
N ALA A 110 -6.01 11.45 -5.61
CA ALA A 110 -5.10 10.91 -6.61
C ALA A 110 -4.22 9.79 -6.01
N ALA A 111 -3.64 9.99 -4.83
CA ALA A 111 -2.81 8.98 -4.18
C ALA A 111 -3.59 7.72 -3.81
N MET A 112 -4.77 7.85 -3.20
CA MET A 112 -5.63 6.70 -2.87
C MET A 112 -6.09 5.98 -4.13
N GLY A 113 -6.51 6.69 -5.18
CA GLY A 113 -6.84 6.05 -6.46
C GLY A 113 -5.68 5.26 -7.08
N ALA A 114 -4.43 5.72 -6.90
CA ALA A 114 -3.24 4.98 -7.32
C ALA A 114 -3.00 3.73 -6.47
N VAL A 115 -3.17 3.82 -5.14
CA VAL A 115 -3.10 2.67 -4.23
C VAL A 115 -4.18 1.63 -4.55
N GLU A 116 -5.42 2.06 -4.78
CA GLU A 116 -6.54 1.19 -5.20
C GLU A 116 -6.22 0.46 -6.50
N SER A 117 -5.75 1.19 -7.52
CA SER A 117 -5.36 0.58 -8.81
C SER A 117 -4.25 -0.45 -8.63
N SER A 118 -3.26 -0.14 -7.78
CA SER A 118 -2.15 -1.02 -7.46
C SER A 118 -2.62 -2.32 -6.79
N MET A 119 -3.46 -2.21 -5.77
CA MET A 119 -4.03 -3.35 -5.05
C MET A 119 -4.84 -4.26 -5.98
N ILE A 120 -5.63 -3.69 -6.89
CA ILE A 120 -6.38 -4.46 -7.89
C ILE A 120 -5.43 -5.16 -8.87
N LYS A 121 -4.47 -4.43 -9.44
CA LYS A 121 -3.53 -4.97 -10.43
C LYS A 121 -2.62 -6.07 -9.88
N LYS A 122 -2.33 -6.03 -8.58
CA LYS A 122 -1.56 -7.06 -7.87
C LYS A 122 -2.43 -8.20 -7.35
N GLY A 123 -3.75 -8.15 -7.54
CA GLY A 123 -4.68 -9.20 -7.11
C GLY A 123 -4.92 -9.23 -5.60
N HIS A 124 -4.66 -8.14 -4.89
CA HIS A 124 -4.89 -8.01 -3.46
C HIS A 124 -6.28 -7.45 -3.13
N ALA A 125 -6.99 -6.90 -4.12
CA ALA A 125 -8.35 -6.38 -3.99
C ALA A 125 -9.08 -6.46 -5.34
N ASP A 126 -10.39 -6.22 -5.33
CA ASP A 126 -11.19 -6.00 -6.53
C ASP A 126 -11.86 -4.61 -6.52
N LEU A 127 -12.61 -4.27 -7.58
CA LEU A 127 -13.27 -2.97 -7.71
C LEU A 127 -14.26 -2.63 -6.58
N ASN A 128 -14.79 -3.63 -5.87
CA ASN A 128 -15.74 -3.45 -4.77
C ASN A 128 -15.04 -3.38 -3.41
N SER A 129 -13.85 -3.98 -3.27
CA SER A 129 -13.10 -4.01 -2.00
C SER A 129 -11.99 -2.95 -1.91
N ALA A 130 -11.55 -2.39 -3.04
CA ALA A 130 -10.53 -1.34 -3.10
C ALA A 130 -11.15 0.07 -2.98
N ASP A 131 -11.83 0.38 -1.87
CA ASP A 131 -12.35 1.72 -1.58
C ASP A 131 -11.73 2.26 -0.29
N TYR A 132 -10.61 2.97 -0.43
CA TYR A 132 -9.82 3.48 0.69
C TYR A 132 -10.17 4.93 1.02
N SER A 133 -10.11 5.26 2.30
CA SER A 133 -10.56 6.53 2.85
C SER A 133 -9.54 7.64 2.61
N GLU A 134 -9.88 8.62 1.78
CA GLU A 134 -9.10 9.86 1.70
C GLU A 134 -9.11 10.64 3.01
N SER A 135 -10.19 10.56 3.79
CA SER A 135 -10.35 11.32 5.03
C SER A 135 -9.27 10.98 6.08
N HIS A 136 -9.03 9.68 6.26
CA HIS A 136 -7.98 9.10 7.10
C HIS A 136 -6.57 9.53 6.65
N LEU A 137 -6.26 9.42 5.34
CA LEU A 137 -4.99 9.89 4.79
C LEU A 137 -4.76 11.37 5.09
N ILE A 138 -5.74 12.22 4.81
CA ILE A 138 -5.66 13.68 4.99
C ILE A 138 -5.50 14.03 6.47
N TRP A 139 -6.26 13.36 7.34
CA TRP A 139 -6.22 13.60 8.78
C TRP A 139 -4.81 13.35 9.31
N PHE A 140 -4.22 12.18 9.04
CA PHE A 140 -2.90 11.84 9.55
C PHE A 140 -1.76 12.58 8.82
N ALA A 141 -1.94 13.02 7.57
CA ALA A 141 -1.00 13.93 6.93
C ALA A 141 -0.87 15.28 7.67
N ASN A 142 -1.93 15.72 8.34
CA ASN A 142 -2.02 17.03 8.97
C ASN A 142 -2.12 16.98 10.52
N ASN A 143 -2.20 15.79 11.10
CA ASN A 143 -2.20 15.56 12.55
C ASN A 143 -1.23 14.41 12.85
N GLN A 144 0.05 14.75 12.75
CA GLN A 144 1.13 13.78 12.66
C GLN A 144 1.55 13.26 14.03
N ARG A 145 1.33 14.02 15.11
CA ARG A 145 1.81 13.64 16.44
C ARG A 145 0.98 12.50 16.99
N THR A 146 1.64 11.39 17.29
CA THR A 146 1.07 10.34 18.13
C THR A 146 0.95 10.80 19.57
N SER A 147 -0.14 10.41 20.21
CA SER A 147 -0.33 10.58 21.65
C SER A 147 0.23 9.42 22.48
N ASP A 148 0.69 8.34 21.84
CA ASP A 148 1.34 7.21 22.48
C ASP A 148 2.81 7.53 22.77
N THR A 149 3.14 7.73 24.04
CA THR A 149 4.51 8.03 24.48
C THR A 149 5.49 6.87 24.34
N SER A 150 5.00 5.65 24.07
CA SER A 150 5.82 4.47 23.83
C SER A 150 6.18 4.28 22.35
N ASP A 151 5.49 4.97 21.46
CA ASP A 151 5.80 5.01 20.03
C ASP A 151 7.15 5.70 19.80
N THR A 152 7.99 5.10 18.97
CA THR A 152 9.34 5.59 18.66
C THR A 152 9.34 6.87 17.81
N THR A 153 8.19 7.26 17.28
CA THR A 153 7.93 8.52 16.57
C THR A 153 7.25 9.57 17.46
N TYR A 154 7.11 9.31 18.77
CA TYR A 154 6.49 10.25 19.69
C TYR A 154 7.22 11.60 19.72
N GLY A 155 6.46 12.65 19.44
CA GLY A 155 6.97 14.03 19.32
C GLY A 155 7.24 14.47 17.89
N ASP A 156 7.17 13.56 16.91
CA ASP A 156 7.34 13.88 15.50
C ASP A 156 6.11 14.55 14.89
N GLY A 157 6.37 15.52 14.01
CA GLY A 157 5.41 16.20 13.19
C GLY A 157 4.66 17.37 13.85
N GLU A 158 3.68 17.86 13.11
CA GLU A 158 2.80 18.96 13.50
C GLU A 158 1.34 18.55 13.39
N ASP A 159 0.49 19.23 14.17
CA ASP A 159 -0.96 19.09 14.13
C ASP A 159 -1.59 20.41 13.68
N PHE A 160 -2.64 20.32 12.88
CA PHE A 160 -3.29 21.48 12.28
C PHE A 160 -4.80 21.45 12.48
N GLU A 161 -5.36 22.61 12.86
CA GLU A 161 -6.80 22.75 13.14
C GLU A 161 -7.71 22.58 11.92
N SER A 162 -7.20 22.80 10.70
CA SER A 162 -8.00 22.75 9.46
C SER A 162 -7.37 21.81 8.42
N PRO A 163 -7.28 20.50 8.69
CA PRO A 163 -6.49 19.56 7.88
C PRO A 163 -6.98 19.47 6.43
N PHE A 164 -8.29 19.58 6.20
CA PHE A 164 -8.93 19.42 4.88
C PHE A 164 -8.81 20.65 3.93
N ASP A 165 -8.21 21.75 4.39
CA ASP A 165 -8.06 22.98 3.61
C ASP A 165 -6.61 23.34 3.27
N ARG A 166 -5.64 22.61 3.82
CA ARG A 166 -4.21 22.97 3.74
C ARG A 166 -3.56 22.60 2.41
N GLY A 167 -4.18 21.68 1.69
CA GLY A 167 -3.55 21.05 0.54
C GLY A 167 -2.49 20.03 0.92
N GLY A 168 -1.78 19.56 -0.10
CA GLY A 168 -0.76 18.54 0.04
C GLY A 168 -0.24 18.11 -1.33
N ASN A 169 0.55 17.04 -1.35
CA ASN A 169 1.13 16.49 -2.57
C ASN A 169 1.43 14.99 -2.43
N TRP A 170 2.06 14.42 -3.46
CA TRP A 170 2.48 13.01 -3.47
C TRP A 170 3.38 12.67 -2.29
N PHE A 171 4.25 13.59 -1.88
CA PHE A 171 5.22 13.38 -0.82
C PHE A 171 4.51 13.19 0.52
N ASP A 172 3.52 14.04 0.80
CA ASP A 172 2.68 13.94 2.00
C ASP A 172 1.96 12.59 2.03
N ALA A 173 1.37 12.15 0.93
CA ALA A 173 0.72 10.84 0.86
C ALA A 173 1.71 9.70 1.12
N THR A 174 2.88 9.73 0.48
CA THR A 174 3.91 8.68 0.58
C THR A 174 4.33 8.44 2.02
N TYR A 175 4.66 9.47 2.79
CA TYR A 175 5.19 9.26 4.15
C TYR A 175 4.11 8.98 5.20
N VAL A 176 2.85 9.34 4.95
CA VAL A 176 1.72 8.84 5.77
C VAL A 176 1.51 7.35 5.52
N LEU A 177 1.55 6.92 4.26
CA LEU A 177 1.37 5.52 3.91
C LEU A 177 2.56 4.65 4.34
N ALA A 178 3.79 5.15 4.17
CA ALA A 178 5.03 4.46 4.53
C ALA A 178 5.17 4.19 6.04
N ARG A 179 4.54 4.99 6.89
CA ARG A 179 4.51 4.74 8.34
C ARG A 179 3.38 3.83 8.81
N GLY A 180 2.57 3.32 7.88
CA GLY A 180 1.47 2.39 8.16
C GLY A 180 0.11 3.05 8.41
N SER A 181 -0.04 4.35 8.12
CA SER A 181 -1.31 5.09 8.23
C SER A 181 -1.95 5.31 6.86
N GLY A 182 -3.18 5.83 6.82
CA GLY A 182 -3.76 6.48 5.63
C GLY A 182 -4.65 5.62 4.75
N ALA A 183 -4.54 4.29 4.78
CA ALA A 183 -5.30 3.39 3.91
C ALA A 183 -6.38 2.59 4.66
N GLU A 184 -7.18 3.25 5.50
CA GLU A 184 -8.42 2.69 6.07
C GLU A 184 -9.51 2.56 5.00
N LEU A 185 -10.59 1.81 5.24
CA LEU A 185 -11.73 1.72 4.33
C LEU A 185 -12.62 2.98 4.38
N GLU A 186 -13.09 3.43 3.23
CA GLU A 186 -14.03 4.57 3.11
C GLU A 186 -15.33 4.33 3.89
N THR A 187 -15.80 3.09 3.97
CA THR A 187 -16.98 2.71 4.75
C THR A 187 -16.81 2.93 6.26
N ASN A 188 -15.57 2.83 6.77
CA ASN A 188 -15.24 3.03 8.18
C ASN A 188 -14.90 4.50 8.48
N LYS A 189 -14.24 5.19 7.54
CA LYS A 189 -13.82 6.60 7.65
C LYS A 189 -14.28 7.41 6.43
N PRO A 190 -15.59 7.69 6.33
CA PRO A 190 -16.16 8.30 5.14
C PRO A 190 -15.69 9.75 4.93
N PHE A 191 -15.53 10.11 3.67
CA PHE A 191 -15.23 11.46 3.23
C PHE A 191 -16.50 12.30 3.05
N TYR A 192 -16.51 13.49 3.68
CA TYR A 192 -17.60 14.47 3.54
C TYR A 192 -17.10 15.71 2.82
N GLY A 193 -17.51 15.87 1.55
CA GLY A 193 -17.06 16.98 0.71
C GLY A 193 -17.66 18.36 1.03
N ARG A 194 -18.59 18.49 1.99
CA ARG A 194 -19.15 19.79 2.38
C ARG A 194 -18.36 20.37 3.56
N ARG A 195 -17.95 21.63 3.46
CA ARG A 195 -17.10 22.29 4.48
C ARG A 195 -17.69 22.26 5.89
N GLN A 196 -19.02 22.37 6.01
CA GLN A 196 -19.73 22.27 7.30
C GLN A 196 -19.57 20.90 8.00
N ASP A 197 -19.26 19.85 7.24
CA ASP A 197 -19.22 18.47 7.72
C ASP A 197 -17.78 17.99 7.97
N PHE A 198 -16.76 18.82 7.71
CA PHE A 198 -15.34 18.44 7.87
C PHE A 198 -14.97 17.99 9.28
N GLY A 199 -15.67 18.48 10.32
CA GLY A 199 -15.47 18.02 11.69
C GLY A 199 -15.82 16.54 11.92
N LEU A 200 -16.65 15.94 11.07
CA LEU A 200 -17.05 14.53 11.16
C LEU A 200 -15.95 13.57 10.69
N MET A 201 -14.94 14.07 9.97
CA MET A 201 -13.83 13.27 9.42
C MET A 201 -12.61 13.18 10.35
N SER A 202 -12.77 13.55 11.63
CA SER A 202 -11.69 13.44 12.60
C SER A 202 -11.41 11.98 12.97
N CYS A 203 -10.12 11.63 13.08
CA CYS A 203 -9.70 10.29 13.49
C CYS A 203 -9.02 10.34 14.87
N GLY A 204 -9.28 9.31 15.70
CA GLY A 204 -8.64 9.12 17.00
C GLY A 204 -7.29 8.42 16.89
N GLU A 205 -6.56 8.36 18.00
CA GLU A 205 -5.26 7.66 18.04
C GLU A 205 -5.37 6.17 17.65
N SER A 206 -6.45 5.50 18.06
CA SER A 206 -6.71 4.09 17.71
C SER A 206 -6.83 3.84 16.21
N ASP A 207 -7.08 4.88 15.42
CA ASP A 207 -7.20 4.77 13.97
C ASP A 207 -5.83 4.93 13.28
N ARG A 208 -4.79 5.45 13.95
CA ARG A 208 -3.55 5.94 13.31
C ARG A 208 -2.88 4.94 12.39
N TYR A 209 -2.76 3.70 12.83
CA TYR A 209 -2.03 2.66 12.09
C TYR A 209 -2.95 1.60 11.47
N VAL A 210 -4.26 1.89 11.40
CA VAL A 210 -5.19 1.02 10.67
C VAL A 210 -5.02 1.25 9.17
N SER A 211 -4.79 0.16 8.44
CA SER A 211 -4.41 0.18 7.03
C SER A 211 -4.73 -1.16 6.39
N TYR A 212 -5.53 -1.13 5.33
CA TYR A 212 -5.94 -2.26 4.48
C TYR A 212 -5.11 -2.37 3.19
N ALA A 213 -4.13 -1.47 3.02
CA ALA A 213 -3.15 -1.50 1.94
C ALA A 213 -1.82 -0.96 2.45
N ARG A 214 -0.76 -1.77 2.40
CA ARG A 214 0.59 -1.39 2.84
C ARG A 214 1.38 -0.85 1.66
N LEU A 215 1.83 0.40 1.75
CA LEU A 215 2.74 0.95 0.74
C LEU A 215 4.08 0.19 0.80
N THR A 216 4.52 -0.32 -0.34
CA THR A 216 5.87 -0.87 -0.49
C THR A 216 6.77 0.15 -1.17
N ASP A 217 6.30 0.79 -2.25
CA ASP A 217 7.15 1.66 -3.06
C ASP A 217 6.39 2.90 -3.54
N THR A 218 7.09 4.03 -3.62
CA THR A 218 6.69 5.18 -4.41
C THR A 218 7.84 5.54 -5.35
N ASP A 219 7.57 5.57 -6.65
CA ASP A 219 8.54 6.00 -7.66
C ASP A 219 8.15 7.35 -8.25
N ILE A 220 9.07 8.30 -8.21
CA ILE A 220 8.91 9.60 -8.88
C ILE A 220 9.46 9.48 -10.29
N LEU A 221 8.54 9.30 -11.23
CA LEU A 221 8.81 9.13 -12.64
C LEU A 221 9.20 10.48 -13.26
N ALA A 222 8.53 11.57 -12.88
CA ALA A 222 8.82 12.89 -13.44
C ALA A 222 8.56 14.01 -12.41
N GLN A 223 9.46 14.97 -12.25
CA GLN A 223 9.20 16.24 -11.54
C GLN A 223 8.87 17.39 -12.50
N ARG A 224 8.98 17.16 -13.81
CA ARG A 224 8.55 18.06 -14.89
C ARG A 224 8.13 17.24 -16.11
N ASN A 225 7.33 17.85 -16.98
CA ASN A 225 6.89 17.22 -18.21
C ASN A 225 8.06 16.78 -19.13
N GLU A 226 9.21 17.43 -19.05
CA GLU A 226 10.38 17.11 -19.88
C GLU A 226 11.37 16.10 -19.25
N ASP A 227 11.17 15.74 -17.98
CA ASP A 227 12.17 15.00 -17.21
C ASP A 227 12.15 13.49 -17.46
N ILE A 228 11.09 12.95 -18.08
CA ILE A 228 10.99 11.54 -18.42
C ILE A 228 10.23 11.33 -19.72
N SER A 229 10.46 10.18 -20.37
CA SER A 229 9.76 9.84 -21.60
C SER A 229 8.35 9.30 -21.31
N ASP A 230 7.41 9.60 -22.22
CA ASP A 230 6.04 9.11 -22.14
C ASP A 230 5.99 7.58 -22.00
N GLU A 231 6.94 6.85 -22.59
CA GLU A 231 7.03 5.40 -22.51
C GLU A 231 7.20 4.88 -21.08
N THR A 232 7.95 5.58 -20.22
CA THR A 232 8.09 5.16 -18.81
C THR A 232 6.77 5.35 -18.06
N VAL A 233 6.10 6.48 -18.28
CA VAL A 233 4.80 6.76 -17.68
C VAL A 233 3.75 5.74 -18.14
N LYS A 234 3.71 5.45 -19.44
CA LYS A 234 2.83 4.43 -20.05
C LYS A 234 3.10 3.04 -19.46
N SER A 235 4.36 2.65 -19.32
CA SER A 235 4.73 1.37 -18.72
C SER A 235 4.28 1.28 -17.26
N ALA A 236 4.48 2.35 -16.48
CA ALA A 236 4.02 2.41 -15.10
C ALA A 236 2.48 2.31 -14.98
N ILE A 237 1.73 2.92 -15.90
CA ILE A 237 0.27 2.79 -15.97
C ILE A 237 -0.14 1.34 -16.30
N MET A 238 0.53 0.67 -17.24
CA MET A 238 0.21 -0.74 -17.55
C MET A 238 0.49 -1.68 -16.37
N ASP A 239 1.60 -1.44 -15.67
CA ASP A 239 2.04 -2.28 -14.56
C ASP A 239 1.18 -2.08 -13.29
N GLY A 240 0.95 -0.82 -12.91
CA GLY A 240 0.27 -0.44 -11.66
C GLY A 240 -1.19 -0.03 -11.82
N GLY A 241 -1.69 0.05 -13.05
CA GLY A 241 -3.04 0.51 -13.39
C GLY A 241 -3.15 2.03 -13.51
N SER A 242 -2.31 2.78 -12.81
CA SER A 242 -2.34 4.24 -12.86
C SER A 242 -1.10 4.89 -12.27
N VAL A 243 -0.96 6.20 -12.49
CA VAL A 243 0.03 7.07 -11.82
C VAL A 243 -0.63 8.37 -11.39
N VAL A 244 -0.17 8.97 -10.30
CA VAL A 244 -0.55 10.33 -9.91
C VAL A 244 0.14 11.31 -10.84
N GLY A 245 -0.51 12.40 -11.21
CA GLY A 245 0.10 13.55 -11.88
C GLY A 245 -0.48 14.87 -11.36
N SER A 246 0.35 15.91 -11.28
CA SER A 246 -0.12 17.26 -10.89
C SER A 246 0.06 18.25 -12.03
N TYR A 247 -0.88 19.17 -12.16
CA TYR A 247 -0.86 20.18 -13.21
C TYR A 247 -1.55 21.47 -12.75
N PHE A 248 -1.50 22.51 -13.58
CA PHE A 248 -2.24 23.74 -13.37
C PHE A 248 -3.62 23.67 -14.01
N HIS A 249 -4.62 23.40 -13.19
CA HIS A 249 -6.02 23.52 -13.57
C HIS A 249 -6.44 24.98 -13.77
N ASN A 250 -7.01 25.24 -14.95
CA ASN A 250 -7.69 26.49 -15.28
C ASN A 250 -8.98 26.19 -16.05
N ALA A 251 -10.13 26.48 -15.43
CA ALA A 251 -11.45 26.18 -16.01
C ALA A 251 -11.71 26.84 -17.38
N ALA A 252 -11.03 27.94 -17.71
CA ALA A 252 -11.15 28.59 -19.03
C ALA A 252 -10.42 27.84 -20.15
N ARG A 253 -9.55 26.89 -19.80
CA ARG A 253 -8.76 26.07 -20.74
C ARG A 253 -9.42 24.74 -21.07
N TYR A 254 -10.42 24.36 -20.29
CA TYR A 254 -11.24 23.19 -20.56
C TYR A 254 -12.11 23.39 -21.80
N CYS A 255 -12.19 22.36 -22.63
CA CYS A 255 -13.20 22.22 -23.66
C CYS A 255 -14.27 21.27 -23.14
N TYR A 256 -15.44 21.78 -22.77
CA TYR A 256 -16.59 20.99 -22.30
C TYR A 256 -17.39 20.38 -23.47
N GLY A 257 -16.69 20.04 -24.56
CA GLY A 257 -17.23 19.35 -25.73
C GLY A 257 -17.11 17.82 -25.57
N ILE A 258 -16.96 17.10 -26.68
CA ILE A 258 -16.78 15.64 -26.65
C ILE A 258 -15.44 15.31 -25.98
N GLY A 259 -15.46 14.40 -25.01
CA GLY A 259 -14.28 13.87 -24.32
C GLY A 259 -13.71 14.74 -23.19
N TYR A 260 -14.21 15.96 -22.98
CA TYR A 260 -13.71 16.91 -21.96
C TYR A 260 -12.18 17.04 -21.98
N THR A 261 -11.65 18.01 -22.71
CA THR A 261 -10.20 18.10 -22.91
C THR A 261 -9.60 19.29 -22.17
N SER A 262 -8.36 19.18 -21.70
CA SER A 262 -7.60 20.28 -21.09
C SER A 262 -6.23 20.44 -21.74
N TYR A 263 -5.91 21.68 -22.12
CA TYR A 263 -4.54 22.08 -22.43
C TYR A 263 -4.34 23.55 -22.10
N ASN A 264 -3.34 23.85 -21.28
CA ASN A 264 -3.03 25.20 -20.85
C ASN A 264 -1.67 25.64 -21.42
N GLN A 265 -1.70 26.50 -22.44
CA GLN A 265 -0.50 27.11 -23.05
C GLN A 265 0.33 27.99 -22.09
N SER A 266 -0.14 28.21 -20.87
CA SER A 266 0.54 29.06 -19.89
C SER A 266 1.90 28.48 -19.52
N THR A 267 2.93 29.32 -19.53
CA THR A 267 4.27 28.99 -19.02
C THR A 267 4.35 29.13 -17.49
N GLU A 268 3.22 29.31 -16.80
CA GLU A 268 3.18 29.34 -15.34
C GLU A 268 3.72 28.01 -14.82
N SER A 269 4.82 28.08 -14.11
CA SER A 269 5.54 26.89 -13.64
C SER A 269 4.95 26.33 -12.35
N THR A 270 3.72 26.66 -11.97
CA THR A 270 3.09 26.21 -10.72
C THR A 270 1.99 25.18 -10.98
N THR A 271 1.73 24.26 -10.06
CA THR A 271 0.56 23.36 -10.07
C THR A 271 -0.42 23.70 -8.97
N ASN A 272 -1.70 23.38 -9.17
CA ASN A 272 -2.76 23.59 -8.20
C ASN A 272 -3.74 22.42 -8.08
N HIS A 273 -3.60 21.39 -8.91
CA HIS A 273 -4.50 20.24 -8.91
C HIS A 273 -3.72 18.94 -9.16
N ALA A 274 -4.19 17.85 -8.57
CA ALA A 274 -3.67 16.51 -8.77
C ALA A 274 -4.77 15.60 -9.31
N VAL A 275 -4.40 14.72 -10.23
CA VAL A 275 -5.30 13.78 -10.90
C VAL A 275 -4.63 12.42 -10.98
N LEU A 276 -5.43 11.38 -11.22
CA LEU A 276 -4.93 10.05 -11.49
C LEU A 276 -4.91 9.84 -13.01
N ILE A 277 -3.75 9.55 -13.57
CA ILE A 277 -3.58 9.21 -14.99
C ILE A 277 -3.77 7.70 -15.13
N VAL A 278 -4.75 7.29 -15.94
CA VAL A 278 -5.23 5.90 -16.04
C VAL A 278 -5.13 5.34 -17.45
N GLY A 279 -4.58 6.09 -18.38
CA GLY A 279 -4.52 5.67 -19.78
C GLY A 279 -3.97 6.76 -20.68
N TRP A 280 -3.95 6.47 -21.97
CA TRP A 280 -3.45 7.37 -23.00
C TRP A 280 -3.99 7.02 -24.39
N ASP A 281 -3.89 7.97 -25.32
CA ASP A 281 -4.11 7.77 -26.75
C ASP A 281 -3.18 8.70 -27.55
N ASP A 282 -2.22 8.11 -28.25
CA ASP A 282 -1.23 8.80 -29.09
C ASP A 282 -1.86 9.49 -30.31
N GLY A 283 -3.03 9.02 -30.74
CA GLY A 283 -3.80 9.57 -31.85
C GLY A 283 -4.86 10.57 -31.43
N TYR A 284 -4.96 10.92 -30.13
CA TYR A 284 -6.02 11.81 -29.65
C TYR A 284 -5.89 13.19 -30.28
N SER A 285 -6.87 13.56 -31.12
CA SER A 285 -6.70 14.70 -32.01
C SER A 285 -6.63 16.05 -31.29
N ALA A 286 -5.61 16.85 -31.61
CA ALA A 286 -5.43 18.23 -31.17
C ALA A 286 -6.65 19.12 -31.48
N ALA A 287 -7.43 18.77 -32.50
CA ALA A 287 -8.64 19.49 -32.89
C ALA A 287 -9.81 19.33 -31.91
N GLN A 288 -9.76 18.34 -31.00
CA GLN A 288 -10.77 18.18 -29.93
C GLN A 288 -10.56 19.16 -28.77
N PHE A 289 -9.37 19.76 -28.67
CA PHE A 289 -9.05 20.73 -27.64
C PHE A 289 -9.66 22.10 -27.91
N ASN A 290 -9.75 22.91 -26.87
CA ASN A 290 -10.28 24.27 -26.96
C ASN A 290 -9.51 25.05 -28.04
N SER A 291 -10.21 25.52 -29.08
CA SER A 291 -9.60 26.21 -30.22
C SER A 291 -8.87 27.51 -29.84
N ALA A 292 -9.17 28.10 -28.68
CA ALA A 292 -8.45 29.26 -28.15
C ALA A 292 -7.08 28.88 -27.55
N CYS A 293 -6.84 27.61 -27.29
CA CYS A 293 -5.58 27.06 -26.80
C CYS A 293 -5.40 25.63 -27.29
N SER A 294 -5.17 25.45 -28.59
CA SER A 294 -4.91 24.13 -29.18
C SER A 294 -3.48 23.66 -28.87
N PRO A 295 -3.28 22.36 -28.58
CA PRO A 295 -1.94 21.80 -28.43
C PRO A 295 -1.19 21.75 -29.76
N PRO A 296 0.15 21.72 -29.72
CA PRO A 296 0.99 21.71 -30.92
C PRO A 296 0.94 20.39 -31.71
N GLY A 297 0.41 19.32 -31.12
CA GLY A 297 0.30 18.00 -31.72
C GLY A 297 -0.81 17.16 -31.08
N ASP A 298 -1.11 16.03 -31.72
CA ASP A 298 -2.01 15.00 -31.22
C ASP A 298 -1.38 14.25 -30.03
N GLY A 299 -2.20 13.56 -29.25
CA GLY A 299 -1.75 12.77 -28.10
C GLY A 299 -2.25 13.33 -26.77
N ALA A 300 -2.84 12.45 -25.95
CA ALA A 300 -3.38 12.85 -24.66
C ALA A 300 -3.34 11.71 -23.63
N TRP A 301 -3.19 12.11 -22.37
CA TRP A 301 -3.38 11.30 -21.17
C TRP A 301 -4.87 11.24 -20.82
N LEU A 302 -5.38 10.06 -20.47
CA LEU A 302 -6.69 9.89 -19.88
C LEU A 302 -6.58 10.06 -18.35
N CYS A 303 -7.30 11.04 -17.81
CA CYS A 303 -7.22 11.40 -16.40
C CYS A 303 -8.56 11.16 -15.69
N LYS A 304 -8.51 10.48 -14.55
CA LYS A 304 -9.58 10.39 -13.56
C LYS A 304 -9.48 11.58 -12.61
N ASN A 305 -10.56 12.35 -12.51
CA ASN A 305 -10.64 13.50 -11.62
C ASN A 305 -11.27 13.14 -10.26
N SER A 306 -11.38 14.10 -9.35
CA SER A 306 -11.94 13.96 -8.00
C SER A 306 -13.14 14.90 -7.78
N TRP A 307 -13.90 15.20 -8.83
CA TRP A 307 -15.05 16.13 -8.81
C TRP A 307 -16.40 15.43 -9.00
N GLY A 308 -16.43 14.11 -8.80
CA GLY A 308 -17.60 13.25 -8.96
C GLY A 308 -17.92 12.92 -10.42
N GLU A 309 -18.68 11.86 -10.60
CA GLU A 309 -19.08 11.31 -11.90
C GLU A 309 -19.92 12.29 -12.74
N SER A 310 -20.66 13.21 -12.10
CA SER A 310 -21.47 14.21 -12.83
C SER A 310 -20.65 15.28 -13.56
N TRP A 311 -19.35 15.35 -13.31
CA TRP A 311 -18.44 16.29 -13.97
C TRP A 311 -17.65 15.56 -15.06
N GLY A 312 -17.29 16.23 -16.14
CA GLY A 312 -16.44 15.60 -17.16
C GLY A 312 -17.19 14.55 -18.00
N ASP A 313 -16.43 13.62 -18.54
CA ASP A 313 -16.92 12.40 -19.16
C ASP A 313 -16.98 11.30 -18.08
N ASP A 314 -18.06 11.29 -17.30
CA ASP A 314 -18.24 10.41 -16.13
C ASP A 314 -17.11 10.54 -15.08
N GLY A 315 -16.63 11.76 -14.87
CA GLY A 315 -15.52 12.08 -13.96
C GLY A 315 -14.14 12.05 -14.62
N TYR A 316 -14.05 11.75 -15.91
CA TYR A 316 -12.80 11.68 -16.67
C TYR A 316 -12.65 12.85 -17.65
N PHE A 317 -11.41 13.06 -18.09
CA PHE A 317 -11.06 14.07 -19.08
C PHE A 317 -9.73 13.71 -19.77
N TRP A 318 -9.46 14.29 -20.93
CA TRP A 318 -8.20 14.12 -21.66
C TRP A 318 -7.27 15.31 -21.46
N LEU A 319 -6.05 15.06 -20.98
CA LEU A 319 -5.00 16.07 -20.80
C LEU A 319 -3.97 15.91 -21.92
N SER A 320 -3.68 16.97 -22.69
CA SER A 320 -2.68 16.87 -23.77
C SER A 320 -1.30 16.46 -23.22
N TYR A 321 -0.57 15.62 -23.95
CA TYR A 321 0.84 15.32 -23.68
C TYR A 321 1.71 16.59 -23.61
N HIS A 322 1.28 17.64 -24.33
CA HIS A 322 2.00 18.89 -24.40
C HIS A 322 1.76 19.83 -23.22
N GLU A 323 0.98 19.43 -22.20
CA GLU A 323 0.70 20.25 -21.02
C GLU A 323 1.99 20.68 -20.29
N PRO A 324 2.39 21.96 -20.34
CA PRO A 324 3.67 22.39 -19.77
C PRO A 324 3.69 22.35 -18.24
N SER A 325 2.53 22.41 -17.58
CA SER A 325 2.45 22.41 -16.12
C SER A 325 2.42 21.01 -15.50
N LEU A 326 2.30 19.94 -16.30
CA LEU A 326 2.28 18.56 -15.81
C LEU A 326 3.63 18.20 -15.18
N LYS A 327 3.58 17.69 -13.94
CA LYS A 327 4.75 17.34 -13.14
C LYS A 327 4.38 16.44 -11.96
N ASN A 328 5.41 16.01 -11.23
CA ASN A 328 5.30 15.16 -10.04
C ASN A 328 4.48 13.90 -10.33
N ILE A 329 4.86 13.23 -11.42
CA ILE A 329 4.27 11.97 -11.82
C ILE A 329 4.82 10.88 -10.90
N ALA A 330 3.95 10.25 -10.14
CA ALA A 330 4.32 9.28 -9.11
C ALA A 330 3.55 7.97 -9.26
N ARG A 331 4.28 6.85 -9.23
CA ARG A 331 3.71 5.50 -9.13
C ARG A 331 3.66 5.08 -7.66
N TYR A 332 2.54 4.50 -7.23
CA TYR A 332 2.38 3.89 -5.92
C TYR A 332 2.26 2.37 -6.06
N THR A 333 3.07 1.63 -5.32
CA THR A 333 2.98 0.16 -5.21
C THR A 333 2.54 -0.19 -3.81
N ALA A 334 1.44 -0.94 -3.71
CA ALA A 334 0.89 -1.39 -2.44
C ALA A 334 0.73 -2.92 -2.40
N ALA A 335 0.72 -3.46 -1.19
CA ALA A 335 0.54 -4.87 -0.88
C ALA A 335 -0.60 -5.07 0.13
N ALA A 336 -1.04 -6.32 0.26
CA ALA A 336 -2.02 -6.76 1.24
C ALA A 336 -1.63 -6.36 2.69
N PRO A 337 -2.62 -6.15 3.59
CA PRO A 337 -2.38 -5.66 4.96
C PRO A 337 -1.49 -6.58 5.80
N ASP A 338 -1.50 -7.88 5.51
CA ASP A 338 -0.74 -8.96 6.13
C ASP A 338 0.69 -9.12 5.58
N LYS A 339 1.10 -8.27 4.63
CA LYS A 339 2.47 -8.27 4.10
C LYS A 339 3.50 -8.09 5.22
N PHE A 340 3.18 -7.26 6.22
CA PHE A 340 4.00 -7.02 7.42
C PHE A 340 3.11 -6.92 8.67
N ASP A 341 3.55 -7.50 9.77
CA ASP A 341 2.84 -7.43 11.06
C ASP A 341 3.26 -6.19 11.86
N ASN A 342 4.55 -5.82 11.79
CA ASN A 342 5.09 -4.67 12.53
C ASN A 342 6.02 -3.81 11.67
N ILE A 343 6.08 -2.51 11.98
CA ILE A 343 7.00 -1.53 11.39
C ILE A 343 7.81 -0.89 12.51
N TYR A 344 9.13 -1.03 12.48
CA TYR A 344 10.04 -0.28 13.35
C TYR A 344 10.56 0.93 12.59
N GLN A 345 10.37 2.11 13.17
CA GLN A 345 10.64 3.39 12.53
C GLN A 345 10.94 4.47 13.56
N TYR A 346 11.72 5.47 13.15
CA TYR A 346 11.98 6.68 13.95
C TYR A 346 11.62 7.94 13.18
N ASP A 347 11.19 7.80 11.92
CA ASP A 347 10.95 8.90 11.00
C ASP A 347 9.45 9.15 10.79
N GLY A 348 8.76 9.58 11.85
CA GLY A 348 7.31 9.70 11.88
C GLY A 348 6.76 10.70 10.86
N ALA A 349 7.47 11.80 10.60
CA ALA A 349 7.02 12.86 9.69
C ALA A 349 7.71 12.81 8.30
N GLY A 350 8.56 11.81 8.07
CA GLY A 350 9.18 11.55 6.77
C GLY A 350 10.29 12.55 6.39
N TRP A 351 10.72 12.55 5.13
CA TRP A 351 12.00 13.13 4.71
C TRP A 351 12.01 14.67 4.48
N GLY A 352 12.51 15.48 5.41
CA GLY A 352 12.66 16.95 5.25
C GLY A 352 14.01 17.46 4.73
N GLN A 353 15.10 16.72 4.88
CA GLN A 353 16.45 17.11 4.42
C GLN A 353 17.22 15.94 3.81
N ALA A 354 18.19 16.21 2.95
CA ALA A 354 19.13 15.21 2.45
C ALA A 354 20.57 15.65 2.72
N ILE A 355 21.37 14.79 3.34
CA ILE A 355 22.75 15.06 3.76
C ILE A 355 23.73 14.34 2.83
N PHE A 356 24.84 14.97 2.48
CA PHE A 356 25.90 14.30 1.72
C PHE A 356 27.31 14.71 2.17
N VAL A 357 28.26 13.81 1.92
CA VAL A 357 29.69 14.06 2.11
C VAL A 357 30.31 14.33 0.74
N SER A 358 30.88 15.52 0.56
CA SER A 358 31.46 15.93 -0.73
C SER A 358 32.58 14.99 -1.18
N GLY A 359 32.54 14.59 -2.45
CA GLY A 359 33.50 13.70 -3.09
C GLY A 359 33.17 12.20 -2.96
N PHE A 360 32.00 11.84 -2.43
CA PHE A 360 31.59 10.45 -2.27
C PHE A 360 30.30 10.15 -3.02
N SER A 361 30.42 9.34 -4.09
CA SER A 361 29.26 8.77 -4.78
C SER A 361 28.65 7.56 -4.10
N THR A 362 29.23 7.12 -2.98
CA THR A 362 28.67 6.09 -2.12
C THR A 362 28.48 6.65 -0.71
N ALA A 363 27.24 6.65 -0.25
CA ALA A 363 26.87 6.99 1.11
C ALA A 363 26.35 5.75 1.83
N LYS A 364 26.32 5.81 3.16
CA LYS A 364 25.75 4.77 4.01
C LYS A 364 24.84 5.40 5.05
N THR A 365 23.79 4.69 5.39
CA THR A 365 22.81 5.09 6.41
C THR A 365 22.40 3.87 7.24
N ALA A 366 22.02 4.10 8.48
CA ALA A 366 21.53 3.03 9.34
C ALA A 366 20.70 3.58 10.50
N ASN A 367 19.75 2.76 10.94
CA ASN A 367 19.09 2.92 12.23
C ASN A 367 19.39 1.68 13.10
N ILE A 368 19.57 1.90 14.41
CA ILE A 368 19.67 0.85 15.43
C ILE A 368 18.32 0.75 16.13
N PHE A 369 17.70 -0.43 16.04
CA PHE A 369 16.42 -0.75 16.62
C PHE A 369 16.58 -1.69 17.81
N THR A 370 15.50 -1.83 18.60
CA THR A 370 15.36 -2.88 19.61
C THR A 370 14.07 -3.61 19.33
N SER A 371 14.15 -4.91 19.08
CA SER A 371 12.97 -5.75 18.85
C SER A 371 12.11 -5.81 20.11
N SER A 372 10.80 -5.76 19.96
CA SER A 372 9.84 -5.77 21.06
C SER A 372 9.44 -7.17 21.51
N LYS A 373 9.52 -8.15 20.61
CA LYS A 373 9.08 -9.55 20.79
C LYS A 373 9.88 -10.49 19.88
N ASP A 374 9.70 -11.79 20.05
CA ASP A 374 10.28 -12.75 19.12
C ASP A 374 9.55 -12.64 17.77
N GLU A 375 10.30 -12.42 16.68
CA GLU A 375 9.75 -12.15 15.35
C GLU A 375 10.78 -12.39 14.25
N LEU A 376 10.34 -12.32 12.99
CA LEU A 376 11.17 -12.40 11.80
C LEU A 376 11.28 -11.04 11.12
N LEU A 377 12.48 -10.47 11.08
CA LEU A 377 12.77 -9.32 10.23
C LEU A 377 12.85 -9.78 8.77
N THR A 378 12.00 -9.22 7.91
CA THR A 378 11.86 -9.68 6.54
C THR A 378 12.17 -8.60 5.51
N HIS A 379 11.91 -7.33 5.82
CA HIS A 379 12.08 -6.25 4.85
C HIS A 379 12.74 -5.01 5.48
N VAL A 380 13.40 -4.23 4.64
CA VAL A 380 13.99 -2.94 4.98
C VAL A 380 13.52 -1.92 3.96
N ALA A 381 12.99 -0.80 4.44
CA ALA A 381 12.58 0.31 3.60
C ALA A 381 13.46 1.54 3.81
N PHE A 382 13.64 2.28 2.73
CA PHE A 382 14.51 3.45 2.69
C PHE A 382 14.10 4.41 1.57
N SER A 383 14.56 5.66 1.67
CA SER A 383 14.29 6.67 0.65
C SER A 383 15.53 6.98 -0.19
N THR A 384 15.34 7.24 -1.48
CA THR A 384 16.35 7.78 -2.40
C THR A 384 15.98 9.21 -2.79
N SER A 385 16.99 10.07 -2.94
CA SER A 385 16.80 11.52 -3.15
C SER A 385 17.47 12.07 -4.42
N ILE A 386 17.83 11.17 -5.34
CA ILE A 386 18.42 11.50 -6.62
C ILE A 386 17.66 10.78 -7.74
N ASN A 387 17.66 11.39 -8.93
CA ASN A 387 16.93 10.88 -10.10
C ASN A 387 17.78 10.00 -11.02
N THR A 388 18.85 9.41 -10.49
CA THR A 388 19.67 8.42 -11.18
C THR A 388 19.45 7.07 -10.50
N PRO A 389 19.58 5.95 -11.23
CA PRO A 389 19.48 4.63 -10.62
C PRO A 389 20.48 4.49 -9.46
N VAL A 390 19.95 4.22 -8.27
CA VAL A 390 20.74 4.03 -7.04
C VAL A 390 20.94 2.54 -6.83
N ARG A 391 22.20 2.07 -6.90
CA ARG A 391 22.52 0.74 -6.39
C ARG A 391 22.49 0.75 -4.88
N TYR A 392 21.90 -0.28 -4.28
CA TYR A 392 21.91 -0.43 -2.83
C TYR A 392 22.38 -1.82 -2.39
N GLU A 393 22.98 -1.87 -1.20
CA GLU A 393 23.25 -3.11 -0.45
C GLU A 393 22.78 -2.93 0.99
N ILE A 394 21.95 -3.85 1.45
CA ILE A 394 21.35 -3.89 2.78
C ILE A 394 22.01 -5.00 3.58
N ASN A 395 22.41 -4.66 4.80
CA ASN A 395 23.09 -5.57 5.72
C ASN A 395 22.47 -5.46 7.11
N ILE A 396 22.08 -6.60 7.67
CA ILE A 396 21.55 -6.67 9.03
C ILE A 396 22.66 -7.09 9.99
N TYR A 397 22.77 -6.37 11.12
CA TYR A 397 23.62 -6.75 12.24
C TYR A 397 22.75 -6.97 13.48
N ILE A 398 22.85 -8.14 14.10
CA ILE A 398 22.17 -8.47 15.35
C ILE A 398 23.13 -8.32 16.55
N ASN A 399 22.58 -8.20 17.75
CA ASN A 399 23.34 -8.03 18.99
C ASN A 399 24.28 -6.81 18.93
N VAL A 400 23.82 -5.70 18.36
CA VAL A 400 24.61 -4.48 18.19
C VAL A 400 25.00 -3.90 19.54
N LYS A 401 26.31 -3.68 19.74
CA LYS A 401 26.90 -3.19 20.98
C LYS A 401 27.25 -1.71 20.87
N GLY A 402 26.91 -0.95 21.91
CA GLY A 402 27.18 0.48 21.97
C GLY A 402 26.23 1.30 21.09
N ALA A 403 26.55 2.59 20.97
CA ALA A 403 25.68 3.62 20.38
C ALA A 403 26.43 4.52 19.37
N THR A 404 27.57 4.08 18.82
CA THR A 404 28.41 4.94 17.98
C THR A 404 28.72 4.36 16.60
N ASP A 405 28.48 3.07 16.39
CA ASP A 405 28.75 2.41 15.12
C ASP A 405 27.73 1.27 14.91
N PRO A 406 26.81 1.41 13.93
CA PRO A 406 25.74 0.45 13.69
C PRO A 406 26.25 -0.93 13.22
N THR A 407 27.53 -1.05 12.87
CA THR A 407 28.14 -2.33 12.42
C THR A 407 28.76 -3.15 13.56
N LYS A 408 28.72 -2.67 14.81
CA LYS A 408 29.28 -3.36 15.99
C LYS A 408 28.36 -4.45 16.54
N GLY A 409 27.87 -5.31 15.66
CA GLY A 409 27.11 -6.52 15.98
C GLY A 409 27.63 -7.72 15.20
N THR A 410 26.85 -8.79 15.18
CA THR A 410 27.07 -9.95 14.31
C THR A 410 26.32 -9.73 13.01
N LYS A 411 27.03 -9.66 11.87
CA LYS A 411 26.40 -9.57 10.55
C LYS A 411 25.66 -10.88 10.23
N VAL A 412 24.41 -10.78 9.83
CA VAL A 412 23.62 -11.93 9.33
C VAL A 412 23.82 -12.01 7.82
N VAL A 413 24.81 -12.79 7.40
CA VAL A 413 25.28 -12.82 5.99
C VAL A 413 24.21 -13.33 5.02
N SER A 414 23.38 -14.29 5.45
CA SER A 414 22.29 -14.84 4.64
C SER A 414 21.24 -13.80 4.23
N ALA A 415 21.04 -12.78 5.06
CA ALA A 415 20.07 -11.71 4.82
C ALA A 415 20.63 -10.56 3.97
N THR A 416 21.91 -10.57 3.60
CA THR A 416 22.49 -9.51 2.76
C THR A 416 21.76 -9.46 1.42
N THR A 417 21.30 -8.27 1.06
CA THR A 417 20.43 -8.04 -0.11
C THR A 417 20.98 -6.89 -0.92
N SER A 418 20.98 -7.01 -2.24
CA SER A 418 21.39 -5.92 -3.13
C SER A 418 20.37 -5.72 -4.24
N GLY A 419 20.22 -4.48 -4.68
CA GLY A 419 19.30 -4.14 -5.75
C GLY A 419 19.60 -2.79 -6.38
N VAL A 420 18.67 -2.33 -7.21
CA VAL A 420 18.71 -1.02 -7.85
C VAL A 420 17.36 -0.36 -7.62
N ALA A 421 17.36 0.87 -7.10
CA ALA A 421 16.22 1.75 -7.11
C ALA A 421 16.32 2.62 -8.36
N ASP A 422 15.51 2.32 -9.38
CA ASP A 422 15.59 2.98 -10.69
C ASP A 422 15.11 4.44 -10.66
N PHE A 423 14.30 4.79 -9.66
CA PHE A 423 13.70 6.11 -9.48
C PHE A 423 13.97 6.69 -8.09
N MET A 424 13.88 8.01 -8.01
CA MET A 424 13.78 8.71 -6.72
C MET A 424 12.50 8.28 -6.02
N GLY A 425 12.53 8.06 -4.70
CA GLY A 425 11.32 7.85 -3.92
C GLY A 425 11.52 6.98 -2.68
N PHE A 426 10.48 6.23 -2.32
CA PHE A 426 10.46 5.32 -1.17
C PHE A 426 10.48 3.89 -1.69
N HIS A 427 11.35 3.05 -1.13
CA HIS A 427 11.62 1.70 -1.63
C HIS A 427 11.57 0.70 -0.49
N THR A 428 10.99 -0.46 -0.73
CA THR A 428 11.00 -1.59 0.22
C THR A 428 11.70 -2.79 -0.40
N ALA A 429 12.78 -3.23 0.25
CA ALA A 429 13.53 -4.42 -0.17
C ALA A 429 13.25 -5.60 0.77
N GLU A 430 12.83 -6.72 0.19
CA GLU A 430 12.78 -8.02 0.87
C GLU A 430 14.20 -8.54 1.10
N LEU A 431 14.48 -9.02 2.30
CA LEU A 431 15.77 -9.59 2.63
C LEU A 431 15.94 -10.95 1.94
N SER A 432 17.14 -11.25 1.45
CA SER A 432 17.48 -12.54 0.81
C SER A 432 17.09 -13.75 1.66
N GLU A 433 17.16 -13.61 2.99
CA GLU A 433 16.61 -14.55 3.96
C GLU A 433 16.08 -13.75 5.17
N PRO A 434 14.96 -14.16 5.79
CA PRO A 434 14.50 -13.58 7.04
C PRO A 434 15.54 -13.65 8.17
N VAL A 435 15.50 -12.71 9.10
CA VAL A 435 16.37 -12.68 10.28
C VAL A 435 15.54 -12.89 11.54
N GLU A 436 15.84 -13.96 12.27
CA GLU A 436 15.27 -14.23 13.58
C GLU A 436 15.71 -13.17 14.59
N LEU A 437 14.74 -12.52 15.23
CA LEU A 437 14.93 -11.58 16.31
C LEU A 437 14.32 -12.13 17.61
N THR A 438 14.99 -11.84 18.72
CA THR A 438 14.46 -12.11 20.07
C THR A 438 13.98 -10.81 20.70
N GLY A 439 12.91 -10.85 21.50
CA GLY A 439 12.42 -9.70 22.25
C GLY A 439 13.52 -9.04 23.10
N GLY A 440 13.67 -7.73 22.96
CA GLY A 440 14.72 -6.91 23.58
C GLY A 440 16.07 -6.94 22.85
N GLN A 441 16.22 -7.70 21.77
CA GLN A 441 17.46 -7.74 20.99
C GLN A 441 17.67 -6.44 20.22
N ARG A 442 18.88 -5.87 20.37
CA ARG A 442 19.32 -4.73 19.56
C ARG A 442 19.85 -5.19 18.22
N PHE A 443 19.40 -4.57 17.14
CA PHE A 443 19.84 -4.86 15.78
C PHE A 443 19.91 -3.57 14.95
N SER A 444 20.59 -3.61 13.81
CA SER A 444 20.67 -2.49 12.88
C SER A 444 20.43 -2.93 11.44
N ALA A 445 19.79 -2.06 10.68
CA ALA A 445 19.74 -2.15 9.22
C ALA A 445 20.72 -1.12 8.65
N VAL A 446 21.77 -1.61 7.97
CA VAL A 446 22.81 -0.79 7.34
C VAL A 446 22.62 -0.83 5.84
N ILE A 447 22.42 0.33 5.24
CA ILE A 447 22.16 0.49 3.80
C ILE A 447 23.32 1.26 3.21
N MET A 448 24.01 0.67 2.24
CA MET A 448 24.97 1.35 1.38
C MET A 448 24.25 1.73 0.09
N MET A 449 24.35 2.99 -0.31
CA MET A 449 23.73 3.49 -1.54
C MET A 449 24.82 4.12 -2.41
N THR A 450 24.81 3.77 -3.69
CA THR A 450 25.79 4.24 -4.67
C THR A 450 25.09 4.86 -5.86
N ASP A 451 25.43 6.11 -6.15
CA ASP A 451 25.15 6.73 -7.44
C ASP A 451 26.22 6.31 -8.46
N GLU A 452 25.79 5.65 -9.53
CA GLU A 452 26.71 5.18 -10.58
C GLU A 452 27.20 6.31 -11.49
N THR A 453 26.56 7.49 -11.47
CA THR A 453 27.00 8.63 -12.28
C THR A 453 28.23 9.33 -11.70
N GLY A 454 28.50 9.10 -10.41
CA GLY A 454 29.65 9.67 -9.71
C GLY A 454 29.35 10.97 -8.97
N GLU A 455 28.09 11.43 -8.94
CA GLU A 455 27.66 12.57 -8.12
C GLU A 455 27.63 12.19 -6.64
N ASN A 456 27.59 13.18 -5.76
CA ASN A 456 27.53 12.92 -4.32
C ASN A 456 26.23 12.21 -3.95
N MET A 457 26.34 11.02 -3.35
CA MET A 457 25.15 10.31 -2.85
C MET A 457 24.62 10.99 -1.59
N ARG A 458 23.30 11.09 -1.51
CA ARG A 458 22.57 11.84 -0.48
C ARG A 458 21.75 10.89 0.40
N VAL A 459 21.77 11.13 1.70
CA VAL A 459 21.02 10.37 2.71
C VAL A 459 19.82 11.20 3.18
N PRO A 460 18.58 10.77 2.89
CA PRO A 460 17.37 11.39 3.43
C PRO A 460 17.28 11.28 4.96
N VAL A 461 16.90 12.40 5.59
CA VAL A 461 16.63 12.53 7.03
C VAL A 461 15.38 13.38 7.25
N GLU A 462 14.77 13.28 8.43
CA GLU A 462 13.51 13.98 8.73
C GLU A 462 13.59 15.50 8.65
N GLY A 463 14.77 16.06 8.91
CA GLY A 463 15.03 17.49 8.87
C GLY A 463 15.76 17.95 10.13
N ASN A 464 15.68 19.26 10.42
CA ASN A 464 16.41 19.88 11.54
C ASN A 464 15.52 20.79 12.41
N SER A 465 14.19 20.62 12.34
CA SER A 465 13.25 21.42 13.14
C SER A 465 12.97 20.78 14.51
N SER A 466 12.40 21.56 15.43
CA SER A 466 11.99 21.09 16.77
C SER A 466 10.78 20.15 16.75
N VAL A 467 10.17 19.93 15.58
CA VAL A 467 9.02 19.05 15.42
C VAL A 467 9.44 17.61 15.11
N TYR A 468 10.72 17.31 15.12
CA TYR A 468 11.24 15.96 14.98
C TYR A 468 12.00 15.60 16.24
N SER A 469 11.89 14.35 16.65
CA SER A 469 12.58 13.81 17.82
C SER A 469 13.72 12.90 17.37
N SER A 470 14.92 13.11 17.90
CA SER A 470 16.05 12.21 17.64
C SER A 470 16.88 12.02 18.90
N ALA A 471 17.59 10.89 18.96
CA ALA A 471 18.40 10.52 20.10
C ALA A 471 19.76 9.97 19.67
N ALA A 472 20.76 10.25 20.51
CA ALA A 472 22.10 9.70 20.32
C ALA A 472 22.05 8.16 20.36
N GLY A 473 22.73 7.55 19.40
CA GLY A 473 22.84 6.09 19.27
C GLY A 473 21.71 5.42 18.51
N VAL A 474 20.85 6.19 17.84
CA VAL A 474 19.70 5.67 17.07
C VAL A 474 19.98 5.68 15.58
N SER A 475 20.22 6.87 15.00
CA SER A 475 20.30 7.06 13.55
C SER A 475 21.68 7.56 13.10
N PHE A 476 22.16 7.00 11.99
CA PHE A 476 23.51 7.22 11.49
C PHE A 476 23.54 7.47 9.99
N PHE A 477 24.48 8.31 9.57
CA PHE A 477 24.86 8.47 8.17
C PHE A 477 26.39 8.43 8.05
N GLY A 478 26.90 8.28 6.83
CA GLY A 478 28.34 8.34 6.60
C GLY A 478 28.74 8.10 5.16
N ALA A 479 30.05 8.11 4.95
CA ALA A 479 30.68 7.76 3.69
C ALA A 479 32.05 7.12 3.97
N GLY A 480 32.51 6.26 3.06
CA GLY A 480 33.72 5.47 3.27
C GLY A 480 33.68 4.68 4.60
N SER A 481 34.75 4.76 5.39
CA SER A 481 34.86 4.05 6.67
C SER A 481 34.19 4.78 7.84
N THR A 482 33.82 6.05 7.72
CA THR A 482 33.38 6.89 8.85
C THR A 482 31.87 6.85 9.05
N TRP A 483 31.43 6.77 10.31
CA TRP A 483 30.03 6.92 10.73
C TRP A 483 29.86 8.21 11.53
N TYR A 484 28.71 8.86 11.34
CA TYR A 484 28.28 10.03 12.09
C TYR A 484 26.90 9.75 12.68
N ASP A 485 26.76 10.03 13.97
CA ASP A 485 25.46 10.06 14.65
C ASP A 485 24.71 11.33 14.21
N THR A 486 23.48 11.15 13.73
CA THR A 486 22.64 12.25 13.21
C THR A 486 22.38 13.32 14.27
N SER A 487 21.92 12.91 15.46
CA SER A 487 21.58 13.82 16.57
C SER A 487 22.80 14.62 17.05
N GLN A 488 23.97 13.98 17.13
CA GLN A 488 25.22 14.66 17.52
C GLN A 488 25.76 15.57 16.40
N SER A 489 25.33 15.33 15.16
CA SER A 489 25.69 16.13 13.99
C SER A 489 24.70 17.27 13.71
N GLY A 490 23.63 17.40 14.52
CA GLY A 490 22.61 18.45 14.39
C GLY A 490 21.48 18.11 13.41
N PHE A 491 21.25 16.83 13.13
CA PHE A 491 20.20 16.33 12.25
C PHE A 491 19.27 15.36 12.99
N ASN A 492 18.09 15.09 12.43
CA ASN A 492 17.17 14.08 12.94
C ASN A 492 17.33 12.72 12.24
N ASN A 493 16.41 11.80 12.52
CA ASN A 493 16.57 10.41 12.14
C ASN A 493 16.65 10.23 10.62
N THR A 494 17.38 9.18 10.22
CA THR A 494 17.42 8.78 8.82
C THR A 494 16.13 8.07 8.44
N CYS A 495 15.68 8.25 7.20
CA CYS A 495 14.44 7.65 6.68
C CYS A 495 14.66 6.17 6.34
N VAL A 496 14.92 5.37 7.37
CA VAL A 496 15.12 3.92 7.32
C VAL A 496 14.13 3.26 8.25
N LYS A 497 13.33 2.35 7.70
CA LYS A 497 12.34 1.54 8.40
C LYS A 497 12.67 0.07 8.22
N VAL A 498 12.22 -0.75 9.15
CA VAL A 498 12.29 -2.20 8.99
C VAL A 498 10.95 -2.82 9.31
N MET A 499 10.61 -3.89 8.59
CA MET A 499 9.33 -4.56 8.72
C MET A 499 9.54 -6.01 9.10
N THR A 500 8.75 -6.45 10.08
CA THR A 500 8.83 -7.79 10.65
C THR A 500 7.51 -8.51 10.45
N ARG A 501 7.59 -9.83 10.48
CA ARG A 501 6.45 -10.73 10.63
C ARG A 501 6.55 -11.41 11.97
N ASP A 502 5.43 -11.57 12.63
CA ASP A 502 5.35 -12.36 13.84
C ASP A 502 5.68 -13.81 13.50
N TYR A 503 6.21 -14.55 14.48
CA TYR A 503 6.23 -16.00 14.36
C TYR A 503 4.79 -16.49 14.39
N HIS A 504 4.21 -16.67 13.21
CA HIS A 504 3.09 -17.57 13.05
C HIS A 504 3.70 -18.97 13.13
N GLU A 505 3.49 -19.70 14.23
CA GLU A 505 3.73 -21.14 14.17
C GLU A 505 2.93 -21.67 12.97
N GLU A 506 3.59 -22.42 12.10
CA GLU A 506 2.93 -22.99 10.93
C GLU A 506 1.85 -23.96 11.44
N ILE A 507 0.59 -23.51 11.44
CA ILE A 507 -0.53 -24.34 11.83
C ILE A 507 -0.73 -25.34 10.70
N THR A 508 -0.48 -26.61 11.02
CA THR A 508 -0.67 -27.71 10.07
C THR A 508 -1.72 -28.65 10.61
N ILE A 509 -2.69 -29.01 9.77
CA ILE A 509 -3.69 -30.03 10.03
C ILE A 509 -3.37 -31.25 9.16
N SER A 510 -3.42 -32.44 9.74
CA SER A 510 -3.14 -33.68 9.03
C SER A 510 -3.95 -34.85 9.61
N SER A 511 -4.22 -35.86 8.79
CA SER A 511 -4.74 -37.14 9.30
C SER A 511 -3.69 -37.80 10.19
N ALA A 512 -4.12 -38.34 11.33
CA ALA A 512 -3.30 -39.25 12.12
C ALA A 512 -2.92 -40.49 11.30
N GLU A 513 -1.75 -41.06 11.59
CA GLU A 513 -1.23 -42.22 10.86
C GLU A 513 -2.21 -43.41 10.96
N GLY A 514 -2.70 -43.88 9.81
CA GLY A 514 -3.69 -44.96 9.73
C GLY A 514 -5.14 -44.57 10.07
N GLY A 515 -5.42 -43.27 10.25
CA GLY A 515 -6.73 -42.75 10.68
C GLY A 515 -7.83 -42.73 9.61
N GLY A 516 -7.51 -43.00 8.34
CA GLY A 516 -8.50 -43.06 7.24
C GLY A 516 -9.18 -41.72 6.89
N ILE A 517 -8.82 -40.64 7.58
CA ILE A 517 -9.31 -39.29 7.33
C ILE A 517 -8.70 -38.73 6.06
N VAL A 518 -9.53 -38.07 5.26
CA VAL A 518 -9.13 -37.28 4.11
C VAL A 518 -9.45 -35.82 4.41
N ILE A 519 -8.44 -34.98 4.32
CA ILE A 519 -8.56 -33.53 4.42
C ILE A 519 -8.42 -32.99 3.00
N ASP A 520 -9.50 -32.40 2.50
CA ASP A 520 -9.58 -31.82 1.17
C ASP A 520 -9.49 -30.30 1.30
N ASP A 521 -8.26 -29.79 1.32
CA ASP A 521 -7.96 -28.36 1.45
C ASP A 521 -8.49 -27.54 0.27
N GLU A 522 -8.58 -28.14 -0.92
CA GLU A 522 -9.03 -27.44 -2.13
C GLU A 522 -10.53 -27.12 -2.06
N ASN A 523 -11.33 -28.05 -1.51
CA ASN A 523 -12.78 -27.89 -1.42
C ASN A 523 -13.29 -27.56 -0.01
N GLY A 524 -12.41 -27.52 0.99
CA GLY A 524 -12.76 -27.21 2.38
C GLY A 524 -13.55 -28.31 3.09
N TYR A 525 -13.31 -29.59 2.75
CA TYR A 525 -14.03 -30.73 3.33
C TYR A 525 -13.12 -31.68 4.14
N ILE A 526 -13.71 -32.33 5.13
CA ILE A 526 -13.10 -33.49 5.80
C ILE A 526 -14.06 -34.68 5.72
N TYR A 527 -13.57 -35.81 5.22
CA TYR A 527 -14.30 -37.08 5.14
C TYR A 527 -13.41 -38.25 5.60
N GLY A 528 -13.93 -39.47 5.62
CA GLY A 528 -13.28 -40.61 6.28
C GLY A 528 -13.73 -40.86 7.72
N ILE A 529 -14.71 -40.09 8.20
CA ILE A 529 -15.22 -40.18 9.57
C ILE A 529 -16.29 -41.27 9.66
N GLU A 530 -16.08 -42.25 10.55
CA GLU A 530 -17.05 -43.31 10.77
C GLU A 530 -18.35 -42.79 11.43
N PRO A 531 -19.54 -43.29 11.02
CA PRO A 531 -20.80 -42.90 11.64
C PRO A 531 -20.82 -43.14 13.16
N GLY A 532 -21.33 -42.17 13.91
CA GLY A 532 -21.39 -42.19 15.37
C GLY A 532 -20.08 -41.83 16.09
N THR A 533 -19.07 -41.34 15.36
CA THR A 533 -17.82 -40.83 15.96
C THR A 533 -18.13 -39.65 16.89
N ALA A 534 -17.68 -39.73 18.15
CA ALA A 534 -17.80 -38.62 19.10
C ALA A 534 -16.72 -37.56 18.85
N PHE A 535 -17.00 -36.29 19.15
CA PHE A 535 -16.02 -35.20 18.97
C PHE A 535 -14.67 -35.47 19.67
N GLY A 536 -14.70 -35.99 20.91
CA GLY A 536 -13.48 -36.35 21.65
C GLY A 536 -12.65 -37.48 21.03
N ALA A 537 -13.18 -38.20 20.04
CA ALA A 537 -12.43 -39.17 19.25
C ALA A 537 -11.80 -38.53 18.00
N LEU A 538 -12.33 -37.41 17.48
CA LEU A 538 -11.74 -36.72 16.33
C LEU A 538 -10.32 -36.21 16.62
N SER A 539 -10.04 -35.80 17.85
CA SER A 539 -8.68 -35.40 18.27
C SER A 539 -7.65 -36.55 18.24
N SER A 540 -8.08 -37.80 18.04
CA SER A 540 -7.19 -38.94 17.81
C SER A 540 -7.03 -39.31 16.34
N LEU A 541 -7.89 -38.75 15.47
CA LEU A 541 -7.91 -38.99 14.02
C LEU A 541 -7.33 -37.81 13.23
N ILE A 542 -7.37 -36.60 13.79
CA ILE A 542 -6.87 -35.36 13.21
C ILE A 542 -5.80 -34.80 14.13
N THR A 543 -4.62 -34.53 13.57
CA THR A 543 -3.49 -33.89 14.27
C THR A 543 -3.38 -32.44 13.81
N VAL A 544 -3.38 -31.51 14.76
CA VAL A 544 -3.09 -30.10 14.52
C VAL A 544 -1.79 -29.75 15.25
N SER A 545 -0.82 -29.18 14.52
CA SER A 545 0.37 -28.54 15.11
C SER A 545 0.12 -27.04 15.24
N GLY A 546 0.52 -26.42 16.35
CA GLY A 546 0.32 -24.97 16.60
C GLY A 546 -1.12 -24.55 16.89
N GLY A 547 -2.02 -25.51 17.12
CA GLY A 547 -3.44 -25.26 17.34
C GLY A 547 -4.23 -26.48 17.77
N HIS A 548 -5.54 -26.32 17.87
CA HIS A 548 -6.51 -27.37 18.19
C HIS A 548 -7.77 -27.27 17.32
N ILE A 549 -8.63 -28.29 17.39
CA ILE A 549 -9.92 -28.29 16.67
C ILE A 549 -11.07 -27.96 17.61
N GLU A 550 -12.06 -27.23 17.12
CA GLU A 550 -13.36 -27.01 17.77
C GLU A 550 -14.50 -27.20 16.76
N LEU A 551 -15.65 -27.70 17.21
CA LEU A 551 -16.87 -27.72 16.38
C LEU A 551 -17.63 -26.40 16.54
N GLY A 552 -18.24 -25.92 15.46
CA GLY A 552 -19.22 -24.83 15.53
C GLY A 552 -20.40 -25.17 16.45
N ASP A 553 -20.91 -24.15 17.16
CA ASP A 553 -22.17 -24.11 17.94
C ASP A 553 -22.64 -25.42 18.63
N GLY A 554 -21.73 -26.14 19.30
CA GLY A 554 -22.08 -27.26 20.19
C GLY A 554 -22.74 -28.46 19.51
N VAL A 555 -22.53 -28.65 18.21
CA VAL A 555 -23.17 -29.67 17.38
C VAL A 555 -22.48 -31.05 17.56
N THR A 556 -23.24 -32.13 17.31
CA THR A 556 -22.69 -33.49 17.17
C THR A 556 -21.86 -33.62 15.88
N VAL A 557 -20.89 -34.52 15.83
CA VAL A 557 -20.12 -34.79 14.60
C VAL A 557 -21.07 -35.39 13.55
N GLY A 558 -21.26 -34.70 12.43
CA GLY A 558 -22.16 -35.10 11.35
C GLY A 558 -21.94 -34.29 10.08
N THR A 559 -22.57 -34.70 8.99
CA THR A 559 -22.45 -34.00 7.70
C THR A 559 -22.91 -32.55 7.82
N GLY A 560 -22.15 -31.62 7.24
CA GLY A 560 -22.48 -30.19 7.21
C GLY A 560 -22.03 -29.40 8.43
N VAL A 561 -21.39 -30.04 9.41
CA VAL A 561 -20.87 -29.39 10.61
C VAL A 561 -19.52 -28.72 10.32
N GLU A 562 -19.36 -27.49 10.80
CA GLU A 562 -18.09 -26.76 10.75
C GLU A 562 -17.11 -27.28 11.81
N LEU A 563 -15.90 -27.61 11.38
CA LEU A 563 -14.75 -27.88 12.22
C LEU A 563 -13.74 -26.74 12.02
N ASN A 564 -13.57 -25.95 13.07
CA ASN A 564 -12.64 -24.83 13.11
C ASN A 564 -11.29 -25.31 13.62
N VAL A 565 -10.22 -24.93 12.93
CA VAL A 565 -8.84 -25.05 13.42
C VAL A 565 -8.50 -23.74 14.11
N ILE A 566 -8.23 -23.80 15.40
CA ILE A 566 -7.97 -22.64 16.24
C ILE A 566 -6.48 -22.61 16.61
N SER A 567 -5.88 -21.43 16.42
CA SER A 567 -4.51 -21.14 16.83
C SER A 567 -4.37 -21.18 18.35
N ASP A 568 -3.40 -21.95 18.86
CA ASP A 568 -3.08 -21.98 20.29
C ASP A 568 -2.43 -20.67 20.77
N ASN A 569 -1.84 -19.90 19.83
CA ASN A 569 -1.07 -18.70 20.14
C ASN A 569 -1.95 -17.49 20.46
N ASP A 570 -3.02 -17.28 19.68
CA ASP A 570 -3.87 -16.10 19.77
C ASP A 570 -5.37 -16.40 19.85
N GLY A 571 -5.78 -17.67 19.73
CA GLY A 571 -7.17 -18.09 19.77
C GLY A 571 -7.97 -17.72 18.51
N SER A 572 -7.30 -17.28 17.43
CA SER A 572 -7.97 -16.99 16.15
C SER A 572 -8.30 -18.27 15.39
N VAL A 573 -9.35 -18.21 14.56
CA VAL A 573 -9.68 -19.31 13.63
C VAL A 573 -8.72 -19.25 12.44
N PHE A 574 -7.87 -20.25 12.30
CA PHE A 574 -6.91 -20.39 11.20
C PHE A 574 -7.60 -20.80 9.89
N CYS A 575 -8.44 -21.83 9.94
CA CYS A 575 -9.28 -22.25 8.83
C CYS A 575 -10.51 -23.03 9.35
N THR A 576 -11.48 -23.23 8.47
CA THR A 576 -12.72 -23.96 8.75
C THR A 576 -12.94 -25.01 7.68
N TYR A 577 -13.24 -26.24 8.09
CA TYR A 577 -13.66 -27.33 7.20
C TYR A 577 -15.11 -27.71 7.47
N ILE A 578 -15.78 -28.23 6.44
CA ILE A 578 -17.10 -28.86 6.58
C ILE A 578 -16.93 -30.38 6.64
N LEU A 579 -17.51 -31.01 7.66
CA LEU A 579 -17.48 -32.46 7.81
C LEU A 579 -18.46 -33.12 6.83
N VAL A 580 -18.07 -34.27 6.28
CA VAL A 580 -18.90 -35.12 5.43
C VAL A 580 -18.82 -36.56 5.90
N ILE A 581 -19.97 -37.13 6.28
CA ILE A 581 -20.14 -38.56 6.55
C ILE A 581 -21.05 -39.11 5.45
N PHE A 582 -20.50 -39.95 4.56
CA PHE A 582 -21.26 -40.50 3.45
C PHE A 582 -22.41 -41.38 3.98
N GLY A 583 -23.63 -41.06 3.52
CA GLY A 583 -24.88 -41.67 3.98
C GLY A 583 -25.60 -40.95 5.12
N ASP A 584 -24.95 -40.01 5.82
CA ASP A 584 -25.58 -39.11 6.80
C ASP A 584 -26.10 -37.85 6.08
N ILE A 585 -27.41 -37.82 5.84
CA ILE A 585 -28.07 -36.78 5.03
C ILE A 585 -28.72 -35.73 5.92
N ASN A 586 -29.12 -36.10 7.13
CA ASN A 586 -29.70 -35.15 8.08
C ASN A 586 -28.64 -34.44 8.94
N GLY A 587 -27.37 -34.84 8.86
CA GLY A 587 -26.25 -34.25 9.58
C GLY A 587 -26.19 -34.65 11.05
N ASP A 588 -26.87 -35.72 11.45
CA ASP A 588 -26.93 -36.15 12.86
C ASP A 588 -25.78 -37.08 13.28
N GLY A 589 -24.93 -37.45 12.33
CA GLY A 589 -23.78 -38.32 12.52
C GLY A 589 -24.05 -39.80 12.32
N TYR A 590 -25.29 -40.22 12.03
CA TYR A 590 -25.68 -41.62 11.89
C TYR A 590 -26.35 -41.90 10.54
N ILE A 591 -26.01 -43.05 9.94
CA ILE A 591 -26.69 -43.54 8.75
C ILE A 591 -27.94 -44.31 9.18
N SER A 592 -29.12 -43.77 8.88
CA SER A 592 -30.39 -44.26 9.43
C SER A 592 -31.55 -44.25 8.43
N ALA A 593 -32.69 -44.81 8.85
CA ALA A 593 -33.93 -44.74 8.07
C ALA A 593 -34.44 -43.30 7.86
N THR A 594 -33.99 -42.34 8.68
CA THR A 594 -34.30 -40.92 8.51
C THR A 594 -33.65 -40.37 7.25
N ASP A 595 -32.39 -40.70 7.01
CA ASP A 595 -31.62 -40.30 5.82
C ASP A 595 -32.26 -40.85 4.55
N LEU A 596 -32.64 -42.13 4.58
CA LEU A 596 -33.35 -42.75 3.47
C LEU A 596 -34.70 -42.07 3.18
N THR A 597 -35.37 -41.55 4.22
CA THR A 597 -36.62 -40.80 4.06
C THR A 597 -36.38 -39.45 3.41
N LEU A 598 -35.30 -38.74 3.76
CA LEU A 598 -34.89 -37.49 3.13
C LEU A 598 -34.51 -37.67 1.67
N LEU A 599 -33.74 -38.72 1.35
CA LEU A 599 -33.40 -39.04 -0.03
C LEU A 599 -34.65 -39.39 -0.85
N LYS A 600 -35.60 -40.14 -0.28
CA LYS A 600 -36.88 -40.41 -0.95
C LYS A 600 -37.67 -39.14 -1.24
N ALA A 601 -37.71 -38.22 -0.28
CA ALA A 601 -38.34 -36.91 -0.48
C ALA A 601 -37.67 -36.16 -1.64
N HIS A 602 -36.33 -36.08 -1.66
CA HIS A 602 -35.57 -35.43 -2.73
C HIS A 602 -35.92 -36.00 -4.11
N LEU A 603 -35.92 -37.33 -4.27
CA LEU A 603 -36.25 -38.00 -5.53
C LEU A 603 -37.70 -37.79 -5.97
N SER A 604 -38.60 -37.46 -5.04
CA SER A 604 -39.99 -37.08 -5.31
C SER A 604 -40.19 -35.59 -5.58
N GLY A 605 -39.12 -34.79 -5.59
CA GLY A 605 -39.15 -33.34 -5.77
C GLY A 605 -39.52 -32.56 -4.50
N GLN A 606 -39.49 -33.20 -3.33
CA GLN A 606 -39.77 -32.59 -2.03
C GLN A 606 -38.46 -32.43 -1.25
N ASN A 607 -38.24 -31.30 -0.57
CA ASN A 607 -37.01 -31.01 0.19
C ASN A 607 -35.73 -31.29 -0.64
N PRO A 608 -35.48 -30.51 -1.71
CA PRO A 608 -34.36 -30.76 -2.59
C PRO A 608 -33.03 -30.59 -1.84
N ILE A 609 -32.20 -31.63 -1.86
CA ILE A 609 -30.79 -31.60 -1.45
C ILE A 609 -29.99 -30.93 -2.57
N ALA A 610 -29.18 -29.93 -2.23
CA ALA A 610 -28.31 -29.26 -3.19
C ALA A 610 -27.09 -30.15 -3.50
N ALA A 611 -26.89 -30.54 -4.77
CA ALA A 611 -25.80 -31.44 -5.17
C ALA A 611 -24.40 -30.90 -4.83
N ASN A 612 -24.22 -29.58 -4.88
CA ASN A 612 -22.95 -28.91 -4.57
C ASN A 612 -22.80 -28.53 -3.08
N SER A 613 -23.50 -29.22 -2.18
CA SER A 613 -23.39 -29.02 -0.73
C SER A 613 -22.78 -30.26 -0.06
N ALA A 614 -22.29 -30.13 1.17
CA ALA A 614 -21.82 -31.28 1.96
C ALA A 614 -22.84 -32.43 2.03
N HIS A 615 -24.12 -32.11 2.17
CA HIS A 615 -25.21 -33.08 2.17
C HIS A 615 -25.48 -33.71 0.79
N GLY A 616 -25.25 -32.95 -0.28
CA GLY A 616 -25.27 -33.46 -1.66
C GLY A 616 -24.13 -34.44 -1.89
N PHE A 617 -22.94 -34.11 -1.40
CA PHE A 617 -21.76 -34.98 -1.49
C PHE A 617 -21.90 -36.24 -0.65
N ALA A 618 -22.51 -36.14 0.55
CA ALA A 618 -22.77 -37.30 1.42
C ALA A 618 -23.75 -38.31 0.80
N VAL A 619 -24.64 -37.87 -0.11
CA VAL A 619 -25.69 -38.73 -0.67
C VAL A 619 -25.35 -39.32 -2.04
N ASP A 620 -24.37 -38.77 -2.76
CA ASP A 620 -23.85 -39.34 -4.01
C ASP A 620 -22.93 -40.54 -3.71
N LEU A 621 -23.54 -41.72 -3.57
CA LEU A 621 -22.87 -42.94 -3.11
C LEU A 621 -22.27 -43.76 -4.26
N ASN A 622 -22.59 -43.42 -5.51
CA ASN A 622 -21.97 -44.00 -6.70
C ASN A 622 -20.95 -43.07 -7.37
N ARG A 623 -20.80 -41.84 -6.87
CA ARG A 623 -19.78 -40.85 -7.28
C ARG A 623 -19.92 -40.44 -8.75
N ASP A 624 -21.16 -40.29 -9.21
CA ASP A 624 -21.46 -39.85 -10.59
C ASP A 624 -21.91 -38.38 -10.70
N ASP A 625 -21.84 -37.64 -9.59
CA ASP A 625 -22.25 -36.25 -9.42
C ASP A 625 -23.77 -36.02 -9.60
N VAL A 626 -24.58 -37.08 -9.58
CA VAL A 626 -26.04 -37.00 -9.75
C VAL A 626 -26.77 -37.82 -8.70
N ILE A 627 -27.66 -37.17 -7.95
CA ILE A 627 -28.48 -37.85 -6.94
C ILE A 627 -29.66 -38.56 -7.63
N THR A 628 -29.65 -39.89 -7.64
CA THR A 628 -30.61 -40.72 -8.36
C THR A 628 -31.23 -41.85 -7.53
N GLN A 629 -32.11 -42.63 -8.18
CA GLN A 629 -32.67 -43.85 -7.60
C GLN A 629 -31.60 -44.91 -7.29
N THR A 630 -30.42 -44.82 -7.92
CA THR A 630 -29.26 -45.67 -7.64
C THR A 630 -28.77 -45.42 -6.22
N ASP A 631 -28.55 -44.17 -5.84
CA ASP A 631 -28.10 -43.77 -4.49
C ASP A 631 -29.08 -44.21 -3.42
N TYR A 632 -30.38 -44.09 -3.70
CA TYR A 632 -31.42 -44.60 -2.80
C TYR A 632 -31.28 -46.12 -2.56
N THR A 633 -30.96 -46.87 -3.62
CA THR A 633 -30.81 -48.32 -3.53
C THR A 633 -29.55 -48.69 -2.75
N LEU A 634 -28.46 -47.95 -2.97
CA LEU A 634 -27.20 -48.11 -2.25
C LEU A 634 -27.37 -47.78 -0.76
N LEU A 635 -27.92 -46.62 -0.43
CA LEU A 635 -28.17 -46.21 0.95
C LEU A 635 -29.11 -47.20 1.69
N ASN A 636 -30.17 -47.65 1.02
CA ASN A 636 -31.06 -48.66 1.59
C ASN A 636 -30.33 -49.99 1.85
N SER A 637 -29.37 -50.37 0.99
CA SER A 637 -28.56 -51.59 1.18
C SER A 637 -27.63 -51.45 2.39
N VAL A 638 -27.02 -50.27 2.56
CA VAL A 638 -26.17 -49.92 3.72
C VAL A 638 -26.97 -49.96 5.02
N ILE A 639 -28.15 -49.34 5.07
CA ILE A 639 -29.02 -49.32 6.27
C ILE A 639 -29.47 -50.73 6.66
N ASN A 640 -29.67 -51.62 5.69
CA ASN A 640 -30.01 -53.02 5.93
C ASN A 640 -28.78 -53.92 6.16
N ALA A 641 -27.58 -53.34 6.32
CA ALA A 641 -26.30 -54.01 6.54
C ALA A 641 -25.97 -55.07 5.46
N LEU A 642 -26.38 -54.82 4.22
CA LEU A 642 -26.08 -55.69 3.06
C LEU A 642 -24.76 -55.30 2.39
N THR A 643 -24.38 -54.03 2.51
CA THR A 643 -23.17 -53.42 1.95
C THR A 643 -22.63 -52.41 2.96
N SER A 644 -21.38 -51.98 2.79
CA SER A 644 -20.76 -50.94 3.63
C SER A 644 -20.32 -49.75 2.77
N ILE A 645 -20.15 -48.59 3.40
CA ILE A 645 -19.57 -47.40 2.76
C ILE A 645 -18.14 -47.25 3.24
N ASP A 646 -17.19 -47.10 2.33
CA ASP A 646 -15.86 -46.61 2.65
C ASP A 646 -15.94 -45.09 2.84
N GLN A 647 -15.87 -44.63 4.09
CA GLN A 647 -16.01 -43.21 4.41
C GLN A 647 -14.90 -42.34 3.81
N SER A 648 -13.75 -42.92 3.46
CA SER A 648 -12.64 -42.15 2.86
C SER A 648 -12.83 -41.89 1.36
N THR A 649 -13.65 -42.70 0.69
CA THR A 649 -13.89 -42.60 -0.76
C THR A 649 -15.36 -42.31 -1.12
N GLY A 650 -16.28 -42.51 -0.18
CA GLY A 650 -17.73 -42.47 -0.39
C GLY A 650 -18.28 -43.66 -1.18
N THR A 651 -17.44 -44.64 -1.51
CA THR A 651 -17.86 -45.77 -2.35
C THR A 651 -18.48 -46.89 -1.54
N VAL A 652 -19.53 -47.51 -2.09
CA VAL A 652 -20.25 -48.63 -1.49
C VAL A 652 -19.66 -49.96 -2.00
N PHE A 653 -19.38 -50.91 -1.10
CA PHE A 653 -18.80 -52.22 -1.43
C PHE A 653 -19.50 -53.41 -0.76
#